data_AF-A0A1Y2AVI7-F1
#
_entry.id   AF-A0A1Y2AVI7-F1
#
_cell.length_a   1.000
_cell.length_b   1.000
_cell.length_c   1.000
_cell.angle_alpha   90.00
_cell.angle_beta   90.00
_cell.angle_gamma   90.00
#
_symmetry.space_group_name_H-M   'P 1'
#
loop_
_entity.id
_entity.type
_entity.pdbx_description
1 polymer ?
#
loop_
_entity_poly.entity_id
_entity_poly.type
_entity_poly.pdbx_seq_one_letter_code
_entity_poly.pdbx_strand_id
1 'polypeptide(L)'
;MMNPTTPTARVPYRNPGTPPIEPLRLASPSPHRPFRPLPGEAHNPYPESPTASPMRSRSHGTKRLGPPPPHFSLNPSPKKRKWTTPRRLSRRVLGCFALLGLMVLVLKLSGGNGKDKLNLLTKWYQPSEKDKSLAGYHDGGSGGGGGGGVVDDDGVCHFVSPIEAYQRDLQRLRQNSQTSTAIDHLNNITASSHGGGHYHHHHHHYSPTGHLLISDSTDSPHPIPLLLSLGEKRWEELLSRQSRTLEEAVKEYIRRYNRLPPRGFDLWWDFAMLHDLVLPDEYDRINLDLAPFFALPKREMKRRMQLVEEMAETFTLVIHDGDIEVQILDEGGLNWEGTMPRARDMKKIIQPFARFLPDMKATFSIFDQPQIYLSWGRRGSLVDLGLRGEHTTHLQETDDAFVRLSRSCPPDSNYRLNKTFSEGRSFIYDSLEAGDPCQNPYLIPLHGLTLEHHDHESHPRPHTQLLPLFSLAKTAINSDILITPLDQFNDPPGEDPKWEDKSSSKLVWRGSPTGISIMSRENDWRNSHRVRLHHFARNESTAPTRFMVPDLGQFGDEDPEGEDEADQSGPLRYAEEFDDTGETMDFFFDVQLAGAPLQCKEEDGTCDDMANEIEWAAFQSRDKLNQHKFLLDIDGNGWSGRFRRLMSTNSVVIKSSIFTEWFQPHLIPWFMYIPSKLDFSDLVDILAFFRGTPKHPELGFDETAKALAQNGQCFAQRMFRLVDLEAYMMRLFLEYARIASDEGVDMDFHLDDDTLEDIGQGYRNDMPEENQQGESDVYEEDQDEGNDAYEEDQDGGNDVYEEDDEQGGNENDDMDDIERGEKNQEDNEIEEEDWDGWDVTREETPLEYVVPGGGDGGGGLEEESHQAPWRAQEVVEEPETETEIDGGYKADSEYSEWEDDVPPEAGRWEE
;
A
#
# COMPACT_ATOMS: atom_id res chain seq x y z
N MET A 1 20.93 -23.70 -15.35
CA MET A 1 19.85 -24.33 -14.57
C MET A 1 19.66 -23.48 -13.33
N MET A 2 18.54 -22.78 -13.23
CA MET A 2 18.23 -21.82 -12.16
C MET A 2 17.94 -22.56 -10.85
N ASN A 3 18.46 -22.04 -9.74
CA ASN A 3 18.21 -22.56 -8.40
C ASN A 3 16.75 -22.21 -8.01
N PRO A 4 15.87 -23.19 -7.70
CA PRO A 4 14.45 -22.94 -7.46
C PRO A 4 14.13 -22.32 -6.07
N THR A 5 15.12 -21.82 -5.33
CA THR A 5 15.01 -21.48 -3.90
C THR A 5 15.10 -20.00 -3.55
N THR A 6 15.08 -19.10 -4.53
CA THR A 6 15.08 -17.65 -4.27
C THR A 6 13.94 -16.99 -5.03
N PRO A 7 13.02 -16.26 -4.36
CA PRO A 7 12.00 -15.50 -5.07
C PRO A 7 12.69 -14.52 -6.02
N THR A 8 12.20 -14.45 -7.27
CA THR A 8 12.75 -13.53 -8.27
C THR A 8 12.65 -12.10 -7.78
N ALA A 9 13.64 -11.26 -8.13
CA ALA A 9 13.56 -9.83 -7.91
C ALA A 9 12.21 -9.31 -8.42
N ARG A 10 11.56 -8.47 -7.61
CA ARG A 10 10.25 -7.91 -7.91
C ARG A 10 10.29 -7.31 -9.31
N VAL A 11 9.47 -7.83 -10.24
CA VAL A 11 9.16 -7.10 -11.47
C VAL A 11 8.13 -6.06 -11.06
N PRO A 12 8.49 -4.77 -10.96
CA PRO A 12 7.64 -3.78 -10.31
C PRO A 12 6.29 -3.57 -11.00
N TYR A 13 6.12 -4.07 -12.24
CA TYR A 13 4.91 -3.96 -13.05
C TYR A 13 3.81 -4.96 -12.72
N ARG A 14 4.09 -6.01 -11.95
CA ARG A 14 3.06 -6.94 -11.52
C ARG A 14 2.57 -6.54 -10.15
N ASN A 15 1.53 -5.70 -10.12
CA ASN A 15 0.59 -5.80 -9.00
C ASN A 15 -0.01 -7.22 -9.09
N PRO A 16 -0.03 -8.01 -8.01
CA PRO A 16 -0.55 -9.38 -8.01
C PRO A 16 -2.02 -9.51 -8.44
N GLY A 17 -2.75 -8.39 -8.45
CA GLY A 17 -4.10 -8.30 -8.99
C GLY A 17 -4.22 -7.78 -10.44
N THR A 18 -3.12 -7.48 -11.14
CA THR A 18 -3.14 -7.08 -12.56
C THR A 18 -3.19 -8.34 -13.42
N PRO A 19 -4.16 -8.48 -14.34
CA PRO A 19 -4.21 -9.63 -15.24
C PRO A 19 -2.88 -9.78 -16.00
N PRO A 20 -2.45 -11.03 -16.27
CA PRO A 20 -1.28 -11.27 -17.10
C PRO A 20 -1.47 -10.64 -18.49
N ILE A 21 -0.34 -10.25 -19.09
CA ILE A 21 -0.22 -9.77 -20.48
C ILE A 21 -0.48 -10.96 -21.41
N GLU A 22 -1.73 -11.39 -21.51
CA GLU A 22 -2.20 -12.11 -22.69
C GLU A 22 -3.29 -11.24 -23.32
N PRO A 23 -3.13 -10.81 -24.58
CA PRO A 23 -4.22 -10.17 -25.29
C PRO A 23 -5.41 -11.13 -25.22
N LEU A 24 -6.51 -10.68 -24.61
CA LEU A 24 -7.79 -11.34 -24.79
C LEU A 24 -8.07 -11.33 -26.29
N ARG A 25 -7.73 -12.43 -26.97
CA ARG A 25 -8.09 -12.67 -28.37
C ARG A 25 -9.61 -12.78 -28.40
N LEU A 26 -10.27 -11.65 -28.59
CA LEU A 26 -11.62 -11.66 -29.14
C LEU A 26 -11.52 -12.40 -30.47
N ALA A 27 -12.22 -13.54 -30.59
CA ALA A 27 -12.20 -14.34 -31.79
C ALA A 27 -12.61 -13.48 -32.99
N SER A 28 -11.68 -13.24 -33.92
CA SER A 28 -11.99 -12.59 -35.19
C SER A 28 -13.04 -13.42 -35.94
N PRO A 29 -14.05 -12.79 -36.55
CA PRO A 29 -15.08 -13.52 -37.29
C PRO A 29 -14.46 -14.18 -38.52
N SER A 30 -14.50 -15.52 -38.57
CA SER A 30 -14.10 -16.25 -39.77
C SER A 30 -15.00 -15.90 -40.97
N PRO A 31 -14.48 -15.79 -42.19
CA PRO A 31 -15.27 -15.46 -43.36
C PRO A 31 -16.23 -16.61 -43.70
N HIS A 32 -17.50 -16.27 -43.93
CA HIS A 32 -18.57 -17.18 -44.29
C HIS A 32 -18.21 -18.18 -45.42
N ARG A 33 -18.52 -19.46 -45.19
CA ARG A 33 -19.08 -20.35 -46.23
C ARG A 33 -20.37 -21.01 -45.71
N PRO A 34 -21.37 -21.23 -46.58
CA PRO A 34 -22.75 -21.43 -46.14
C PRO A 34 -23.10 -22.91 -46.07
N PHE A 35 -23.62 -23.43 -44.94
CA PHE A 35 -24.36 -24.69 -44.95
C PHE A 35 -25.47 -24.75 -43.88
N ARG A 36 -26.57 -25.41 -44.29
CA ARG A 36 -27.91 -25.49 -43.68
C ARG A 36 -27.99 -26.16 -42.29
N PRO A 37 -29.05 -25.90 -41.51
CA PRO A 37 -29.16 -26.29 -40.10
C PRO A 37 -29.91 -27.62 -39.89
N LEU A 38 -29.56 -28.37 -38.84
CA LEU A 38 -30.45 -29.25 -38.07
C LEU A 38 -29.88 -29.43 -36.62
N PRO A 39 -30.71 -29.80 -35.62
CA PRO A 39 -30.79 -29.14 -34.32
C PRO A 39 -30.26 -29.96 -33.14
N GLY A 40 -29.92 -29.28 -32.04
CA GLY A 40 -29.76 -29.91 -30.73
C GLY A 40 -28.76 -29.19 -29.83
N GLU A 41 -29.31 -28.48 -28.84
CA GLU A 41 -28.76 -28.14 -27.50
C GLU A 41 -27.31 -27.64 -27.38
N ALA A 42 -27.16 -26.35 -27.06
CA ALA A 42 -25.96 -25.77 -26.49
C ALA A 42 -26.29 -25.14 -25.13
N HIS A 43 -25.63 -25.63 -24.08
CA HIS A 43 -25.50 -24.97 -22.79
C HIS A 43 -24.65 -23.71 -22.94
N ASN A 44 -25.10 -22.60 -22.35
CA ASN A 44 -24.46 -21.29 -22.38
C ASN A 44 -23.92 -20.98 -20.97
N PRO A 45 -22.61 -20.88 -20.72
CA PRO A 45 -22.09 -20.21 -19.54
C PRO A 45 -22.08 -18.69 -19.81
N TYR A 46 -22.42 -17.89 -18.80
CA TYR A 46 -22.62 -16.42 -18.81
C TYR A 46 -24.02 -15.92 -19.20
N PRO A 47 -24.87 -15.61 -18.20
CA PRO A 47 -25.94 -14.63 -18.34
C PRO A 47 -25.53 -13.31 -17.67
N GLU A 48 -25.19 -12.30 -18.47
CA GLU A 48 -25.30 -10.90 -18.06
C GLU A 48 -26.33 -10.21 -18.95
N SER A 49 -27.47 -9.79 -18.35
CA SER A 49 -28.24 -8.57 -18.63
C SER A 49 -29.72 -8.75 -18.27
N PRO A 50 -30.35 -7.80 -17.55
CA PRO A 50 -31.78 -7.61 -17.63
C PRO A 50 -32.12 -6.17 -18.05
N THR A 51 -32.32 -5.94 -19.34
CA THR A 51 -33.21 -4.86 -19.81
C THR A 51 -33.94 -5.28 -21.08
N ALA A 52 -35.14 -5.82 -20.94
CA ALA A 52 -36.27 -5.60 -21.83
C ALA A 52 -37.54 -6.29 -21.30
N SER A 53 -38.51 -5.50 -20.82
CA SER A 53 -39.91 -5.92 -20.82
C SER A 53 -40.62 -5.32 -22.04
N PRO A 54 -41.59 -6.05 -22.65
CA PRO A 54 -41.97 -5.80 -24.04
C PRO A 54 -43.14 -4.83 -24.19
N MET A 55 -43.03 -3.91 -25.16
CA MET A 55 -44.18 -3.20 -25.71
C MET A 55 -45.03 -4.16 -26.55
N ARG A 56 -46.33 -4.22 -26.25
CA ARG A 56 -47.35 -4.81 -27.14
C ARG A 56 -48.39 -3.73 -27.49
N SER A 57 -48.58 -3.52 -28.79
CA SER A 57 -49.52 -2.57 -29.36
C SER A 57 -50.99 -3.02 -29.23
N ARG A 58 -51.93 -2.08 -29.01
CA ARG A 58 -53.12 -1.88 -29.89
C ARG A 58 -54.02 -0.69 -29.48
N SER A 59 -54.13 0.25 -30.44
CA SER A 59 -55.31 0.98 -30.95
C SER A 59 -56.41 1.60 -30.05
N HIS A 60 -56.73 2.85 -30.43
CA HIS A 60 -58.01 3.60 -30.42
C HIS A 60 -58.37 4.48 -29.22
N GLY A 61 -58.55 5.79 -29.50
CA GLY A 61 -59.27 6.72 -28.62
C GLY A 61 -58.94 8.20 -28.85
N THR A 62 -59.66 8.85 -29.77
CA THR A 62 -59.66 10.31 -30.00
C THR A 62 -60.08 11.15 -28.78
N LYS A 63 -59.45 12.32 -28.53
CA LYS A 63 -60.10 13.66 -28.46
C LYS A 63 -59.19 14.80 -27.91
N ARG A 64 -59.01 15.82 -28.78
CA ARG A 64 -59.10 17.30 -28.59
C ARG A 64 -58.24 18.08 -27.56
N LEU A 65 -57.33 18.88 -28.14
CA LEU A 65 -57.21 20.37 -28.12
C LEU A 65 -57.02 21.15 -26.79
N GLY A 66 -55.86 21.82 -26.71
CA GLY A 66 -55.61 23.06 -25.95
C GLY A 66 -54.24 23.67 -26.35
N PRO A 67 -54.07 25.01 -26.50
CA PRO A 67 -53.00 25.63 -27.32
C PRO A 67 -51.72 25.99 -26.55
N PRO A 68 -50.58 26.24 -27.23
CA PRO A 68 -49.36 26.74 -26.59
C PRO A 68 -49.32 28.30 -26.59
N PRO A 69 -48.77 28.94 -25.55
CA PRO A 69 -48.35 30.34 -25.61
C PRO A 69 -46.82 30.46 -25.87
N PRO A 70 -46.33 31.66 -26.24
CA PRO A 70 -45.48 31.83 -27.42
C PRO A 70 -44.01 32.19 -27.13
N HIS A 71 -43.20 32.07 -28.19
CA HIS A 71 -41.90 32.70 -28.37
C HIS A 71 -41.85 34.17 -27.91
N PHE A 72 -40.79 34.53 -27.18
CA PHE A 72 -40.31 35.90 -27.08
C PHE A 72 -38.80 35.95 -27.30
N SER A 73 -38.42 36.57 -28.42
CA SER A 73 -37.13 37.21 -28.65
C SER A 73 -37.13 38.54 -27.90
N LEU A 74 -35.98 38.97 -27.36
CA LEU A 74 -35.41 40.30 -27.55
C LEU A 74 -34.07 40.47 -26.81
N ASN A 75 -33.03 40.77 -27.58
CA ASN A 75 -31.83 41.48 -27.14
C ASN A 75 -32.20 42.84 -26.51
N PRO A 76 -31.36 43.36 -25.60
CA PRO A 76 -30.62 44.56 -25.98
C PRO A 76 -29.16 44.59 -25.50
N SER A 77 -28.33 45.15 -26.37
CA SER A 77 -26.91 45.48 -26.19
C SER A 77 -26.68 46.69 -25.25
N PRO A 78 -25.53 46.76 -24.54
CA PRO A 78 -25.06 48.01 -23.97
C PRO A 78 -23.84 48.60 -24.70
N LYS A 79 -24.12 49.71 -25.39
CA LYS A 79 -23.39 50.99 -25.50
C LYS A 79 -21.84 51.00 -25.36
N LYS A 80 -21.20 51.38 -26.48
CA LYS A 80 -19.84 51.90 -26.62
C LYS A 80 -19.55 53.08 -25.67
N ARG A 81 -18.44 53.00 -24.92
CA ARG A 81 -17.83 54.13 -24.20
C ARG A 81 -16.52 54.55 -24.88
N LYS A 82 -16.40 55.85 -25.14
CA LYS A 82 -15.29 56.51 -25.87
C LYS A 82 -14.00 56.48 -25.05
N TRP A 83 -12.91 56.17 -25.74
CA TRP A 83 -11.53 56.30 -25.25
C TRP A 83 -11.14 57.77 -25.06
N THR A 84 -10.56 58.08 -23.89
CA THR A 84 -9.80 59.31 -23.65
C THR A 84 -8.36 58.93 -23.33
N THR A 85 -7.42 59.50 -24.08
CA THR A 85 -5.98 59.40 -23.87
C THR A 85 -5.54 60.05 -22.55
N PRO A 86 -4.46 59.55 -21.94
CA PRO A 86 -3.47 60.47 -21.41
C PRO A 86 -2.05 60.12 -21.87
N ARG A 87 -1.41 61.10 -22.52
CA ARG A 87 0.04 61.20 -22.67
C ARG A 87 0.63 61.66 -21.33
N ARG A 88 1.61 60.91 -20.80
CA ARG A 88 2.97 61.37 -20.40
C ARG A 88 3.70 60.23 -19.68
N LEU A 89 4.44 59.42 -20.43
CA LEU A 89 5.46 58.54 -19.86
C LEU A 89 6.65 59.42 -19.41
N SER A 90 7.05 59.28 -18.15
CA SER A 90 8.22 59.99 -17.62
C SER A 90 9.52 59.39 -18.16
N ARG A 91 10.57 60.21 -18.31
CA ARG A 91 11.92 59.84 -18.77
C ARG A 91 12.60 58.72 -17.95
N ARG A 92 12.01 58.27 -16.83
CA ARG A 92 12.51 57.13 -16.05
C ARG A 92 12.14 55.77 -16.65
N VAL A 93 11.05 55.68 -17.43
CA VAL A 93 10.61 54.41 -18.02
C VAL A 93 11.48 53.98 -19.22
N LEU A 94 12.00 54.94 -20.00
CA LEU A 94 12.97 54.62 -21.07
C LEU A 94 14.34 54.14 -20.55
N GLY A 95 14.73 54.53 -19.33
CA GLY A 95 15.96 54.05 -18.70
C GLY A 95 15.90 52.57 -18.29
N CYS A 96 14.73 52.11 -17.81
CA CYS A 96 14.52 50.72 -17.42
C CYS A 96 14.48 49.77 -18.63
N PHE A 97 13.89 50.18 -19.76
CA PHE A 97 13.89 49.36 -20.97
C PHE A 97 15.28 49.24 -21.61
N ALA A 98 16.14 50.25 -21.49
CA ALA A 98 17.53 50.17 -21.95
C ALA A 98 18.40 49.25 -21.06
N LEU A 99 18.16 49.22 -19.75
CA LEU A 99 18.84 48.32 -18.81
C LEU A 99 18.36 46.87 -18.95
N LEU A 100 17.06 46.64 -19.15
CA LEU A 100 16.49 45.32 -19.44
C LEU A 100 16.99 44.78 -20.79
N GLY A 101 17.09 45.64 -21.81
CA GLY A 101 17.65 45.27 -23.11
C GLY A 101 19.14 44.89 -23.03
N LEU A 102 19.91 45.53 -22.16
CA LEU A 102 21.32 45.20 -21.93
C LEU A 102 21.49 43.90 -21.12
N MET A 103 20.59 43.64 -20.16
CA MET A 103 20.59 42.43 -19.34
C MET A 103 20.22 41.18 -20.15
N VAL A 104 19.26 41.30 -21.09
CA VAL A 104 18.90 40.24 -22.04
C VAL A 104 20.04 39.98 -23.05
N LEU A 105 20.81 41.00 -23.43
CA LEU A 105 21.98 40.84 -24.31
C LEU A 105 23.15 40.14 -23.59
N VAL A 106 23.34 40.40 -22.29
CA VAL A 106 24.35 39.71 -21.46
C VAL A 106 23.95 38.25 -21.19
N LEU A 107 22.66 37.97 -20.98
CA LEU A 107 22.15 36.59 -20.82
C LEU A 107 22.19 35.79 -22.14
N LYS A 108 22.07 36.44 -23.31
CA LYS A 108 22.26 35.77 -24.61
C LYS A 108 23.72 35.55 -25.01
N LEU A 109 24.68 36.23 -24.37
CA LEU A 109 26.10 36.14 -24.68
C LEU A 109 26.91 35.31 -23.66
N SER A 110 26.31 34.92 -22.54
CA SER A 110 26.87 33.94 -21.61
C SER A 110 26.14 32.61 -21.77
N GLY A 111 26.68 31.71 -22.58
CA GLY A 111 26.36 30.29 -22.50
C GLY A 111 26.74 29.78 -21.11
N GLY A 112 25.75 29.71 -20.22
CA GLY A 112 25.93 29.37 -18.81
C GLY A 112 25.86 27.86 -18.59
N ASN A 113 27.00 27.30 -18.17
CA ASN A 113 27.14 25.95 -17.61
C ASN A 113 26.13 25.69 -16.48
N GLY A 114 25.76 24.42 -16.24
CA GLY A 114 24.73 23.96 -15.28
C GLY A 114 24.81 24.47 -13.82
N LYS A 115 25.85 25.21 -13.45
CA LYS A 115 25.95 25.92 -12.16
C LYS A 115 24.95 27.07 -12.01
N ASP A 116 24.47 27.67 -13.09
CA ASP A 116 23.47 28.77 -13.02
C ASP A 116 22.04 28.26 -12.79
N LYS A 117 21.70 27.04 -13.27
CA LYS A 117 20.44 26.35 -12.91
C LYS A 117 20.43 25.92 -11.44
N LEU A 118 21.55 25.40 -10.95
CA LEU A 118 21.72 24.98 -9.55
C LEU A 118 21.67 26.16 -8.56
N ASN A 119 22.22 27.31 -8.94
CA ASN A 119 22.14 28.56 -8.16
C ASN A 119 20.73 29.17 -8.10
N LEU A 120 19.85 28.84 -9.04
CA LEU A 120 18.43 29.18 -8.94
C LEU A 120 17.77 28.26 -7.91
N LEU A 121 17.84 26.93 -8.06
CA LEU A 121 17.24 25.96 -7.13
C LEU A 121 17.68 26.20 -5.66
N THR A 122 18.97 26.36 -5.41
CA THR A 122 19.52 26.60 -4.05
C THR A 122 19.17 27.95 -3.44
N LYS A 123 18.84 28.98 -4.24
CA LYS A 123 18.47 30.31 -3.74
C LYS A 123 16.99 30.43 -3.39
N TRP A 124 16.16 29.50 -3.88
CA TRP A 124 14.71 29.47 -3.63
C TRP A 124 14.32 28.49 -2.53
N TYR A 125 15.09 27.41 -2.35
CA TYR A 125 14.95 26.54 -1.19
C TYR A 125 15.66 27.17 0.01
N GLN A 126 15.04 28.17 0.63
CA GLN A 126 15.38 28.55 2.00
C GLN A 126 14.37 27.86 2.92
N PRO A 127 14.77 26.80 3.64
CA PRO A 127 13.93 26.26 4.69
C PRO A 127 13.60 27.40 5.66
N SER A 128 12.36 27.48 6.14
CA SER A 128 12.02 28.44 7.20
C SER A 128 12.96 28.22 8.38
N GLU A 129 13.19 29.20 9.26
CA GLU A 129 14.02 28.95 10.45
C GLU A 129 13.47 27.79 11.31
N LYS A 130 12.17 27.47 11.21
CA LYS A 130 11.58 26.25 11.77
C LYS A 130 12.05 24.98 11.03
N ASP A 131 12.13 24.99 9.71
CA ASP A 131 12.64 23.85 8.92
C ASP A 131 14.16 23.63 9.12
N LYS A 132 14.92 24.69 9.43
CA LYS A 132 16.34 24.58 9.84
C LYS A 132 16.51 24.02 11.26
N SER A 133 15.52 24.21 12.14
CA SER A 133 15.50 23.58 13.47
C SER A 133 15.11 22.10 13.44
N LEU A 134 14.43 21.64 12.38
CA LEU A 134 14.14 20.22 12.14
C LEU A 134 15.25 19.50 11.36
N ALA A 135 16.04 20.21 10.56
CA ALA A 135 17.24 19.71 9.88
C ALA A 135 18.55 19.90 10.68
N GLY A 136 18.45 20.36 11.93
CA GLY A 136 19.59 20.76 12.75
C GLY A 136 19.43 20.42 14.22
N TYR A 137 19.22 19.14 14.54
CA TYR A 137 19.57 18.62 15.87
C TYR A 137 21.06 18.26 15.87
N HIS A 138 21.91 19.29 15.93
CA HIS A 138 23.29 19.14 16.41
C HIS A 138 23.38 19.80 17.79
N ASP A 139 23.57 18.91 18.77
CA ASP A 139 24.22 19.02 20.07
C ASP A 139 24.56 20.42 20.63
N GLY A 140 24.09 20.67 21.85
CA GLY A 140 24.35 21.89 22.60
C GLY A 140 23.99 21.78 24.08
N GLY A 141 24.38 20.70 24.76
CA GLY A 141 24.13 20.52 26.19
C GLY A 141 25.01 19.47 26.84
N SER A 142 26.32 19.71 26.88
CA SER A 142 27.33 18.83 27.48
C SER A 142 27.01 18.43 28.92
N GLY A 143 26.70 17.15 29.11
CA GLY A 143 26.78 16.39 30.36
C GLY A 143 27.10 14.94 30.00
N GLY A 144 28.38 14.55 30.10
CA GLY A 144 28.94 13.39 29.41
C GLY A 144 28.28 12.03 29.69
N GLY A 145 28.16 11.23 28.61
CA GLY A 145 27.81 9.81 28.62
C GLY A 145 28.02 9.20 27.22
N GLY A 146 29.18 8.57 27.00
CA GLY A 146 29.70 8.12 25.70
C GLY A 146 28.70 7.36 24.81
N GLY A 147 28.62 7.77 23.54
CA GLY A 147 27.79 7.20 22.47
C GLY A 147 28.15 5.74 22.14
N GLY A 148 27.11 4.94 21.89
CA GLY A 148 27.19 3.51 21.51
C GLY A 148 26.38 3.18 20.26
N GLY A 149 26.15 4.18 19.40
CA GLY A 149 25.89 3.98 17.98
C GLY A 149 27.16 4.40 17.24
N VAL A 150 27.54 3.67 16.19
CA VAL A 150 28.59 4.13 15.28
C VAL A 150 27.98 5.30 14.49
N VAL A 151 27.99 6.47 15.12
CA VAL A 151 27.95 7.74 14.40
C VAL A 151 29.39 7.92 13.96
N ASP A 152 29.67 7.57 12.71
CA ASP A 152 30.93 7.95 12.10
C ASP A 152 31.04 9.50 12.11
N ASP A 153 32.28 9.99 12.08
CA ASP A 153 32.69 11.40 12.23
C ASP A 153 32.03 12.37 11.19
N ASP A 154 31.20 11.84 10.27
CA ASP A 154 30.50 12.55 9.20
C ASP A 154 29.03 12.89 9.51
N GLY A 155 28.44 12.35 10.60
CA GLY A 155 27.06 12.63 11.00
C GLY A 155 25.98 12.00 10.12
N VAL A 156 26.34 11.06 9.23
CA VAL A 156 25.40 10.38 8.32
C VAL A 156 25.05 9.00 8.86
N CYS A 157 23.77 8.63 8.81
CA CYS A 157 23.33 7.28 9.20
C CYS A 157 23.75 6.23 8.16
N HIS A 158 24.42 5.17 8.61
CA HIS A 158 24.88 4.08 7.76
C HIS A 158 24.05 2.83 8.00
N PHE A 159 23.54 2.25 6.93
CA PHE A 159 22.88 0.95 6.98
C PHE A 159 23.91 -0.14 7.31
N VAL A 160 23.55 -1.06 8.19
CA VAL A 160 24.40 -2.16 8.67
C VAL A 160 23.85 -3.51 8.22
N SER A 161 24.70 -4.52 8.14
CA SER A 161 24.32 -5.89 7.77
C SER A 161 23.61 -6.60 8.93
N PRO A 162 22.32 -6.97 8.79
CA PRO A 162 21.64 -7.82 9.77
C PRO A 162 22.23 -9.24 9.78
N ILE A 163 22.78 -9.74 8.67
CA ILE A 163 23.39 -11.08 8.62
C ILE A 163 24.72 -11.13 9.38
N GLU A 164 25.56 -10.10 9.29
CA GLU A 164 26.77 -10.05 10.11
C GLU A 164 26.43 -9.96 11.61
N ALA A 165 25.38 -9.22 11.98
CA ALA A 165 24.89 -9.16 13.36
C ALA A 165 24.36 -10.52 13.83
N TYR A 166 23.57 -11.19 13.00
CA TYR A 166 23.12 -12.56 13.23
C TYR A 166 24.26 -13.55 13.44
N GLN A 167 25.33 -13.47 12.64
CA GLN A 167 26.48 -14.35 12.78
C GLN A 167 27.22 -14.13 14.12
N ARG A 168 27.32 -12.88 14.58
CA ARG A 168 27.91 -12.56 15.90
C ARG A 168 27.06 -13.10 17.04
N ASP A 169 25.73 -12.90 16.99
CA ASP A 169 24.81 -13.48 17.96
C ASP A 169 24.91 -15.01 17.99
N LEU A 170 24.86 -15.67 16.82
CA LEU A 170 24.96 -17.12 16.72
C LEU A 170 26.29 -17.65 17.30
N GLN A 171 27.40 -16.98 17.00
CA GLN A 171 28.71 -17.35 17.53
C GLN A 171 28.75 -17.19 19.06
N ARG A 172 28.25 -16.08 19.59
CA ARG A 172 28.15 -15.81 21.03
C ARG A 172 27.30 -16.86 21.73
N LEU A 173 26.13 -17.19 21.18
CA LEU A 173 25.19 -18.14 21.76
C LEU A 173 25.75 -19.59 21.75
N ARG A 174 26.40 -20.00 20.65
CA ARG A 174 27.07 -21.32 20.57
C ARG A 174 28.20 -21.45 21.59
N GLN A 175 29.01 -20.40 21.77
CA GLN A 175 30.08 -20.39 22.78
C GLN A 175 29.52 -20.54 24.20
N ASN A 176 28.43 -19.85 24.51
CA ASN A 176 27.79 -19.93 25.82
C ASN A 176 27.17 -21.31 26.08
N SER A 177 26.52 -21.92 25.08
CA SER A 177 25.99 -23.29 25.15
C SER A 177 27.10 -24.33 25.39
N GLN A 178 28.24 -24.19 24.70
CA GLN A 178 29.42 -25.05 24.91
C GLN A 178 30.04 -24.89 26.30
N THR A 179 30.05 -23.68 26.89
CA THR A 179 30.54 -23.50 28.26
C THR A 179 29.61 -24.09 29.33
N SER A 180 28.30 -24.19 29.04
CA SER A 180 27.34 -24.83 29.95
C SER A 180 27.48 -26.36 29.93
N THR A 181 27.77 -26.95 28.77
CA THR A 181 28.02 -28.40 28.61
C THR A 181 29.46 -28.79 29.01
N ALA A 182 30.44 -27.90 28.91
CA ALA A 182 31.83 -28.14 29.32
C ALA A 182 32.06 -28.18 30.84
N ILE A 183 31.10 -27.77 31.67
CA ILE A 183 31.19 -27.94 33.13
C ILE A 183 30.89 -29.39 33.55
N ASP A 184 30.25 -30.21 32.70
CA ASP A 184 29.89 -31.61 33.05
C ASP A 184 30.74 -32.70 32.38
N HIS A 185 31.59 -32.39 31.40
CA HIS A 185 32.41 -33.44 30.75
C HIS A 185 33.89 -33.09 30.56
N LEU A 186 34.63 -33.15 31.67
CA LEU A 186 36.08 -33.41 31.66
C LEU A 186 36.30 -34.93 31.71
N ASN A 187 36.43 -35.58 30.54
CA ASN A 187 37.28 -36.75 30.23
C ASN A 187 36.74 -37.52 29.01
N ASN A 188 37.30 -37.31 27.81
CA ASN A 188 38.16 -38.26 27.10
C ASN A 188 38.33 -37.88 25.62
N ILE A 189 39.46 -38.35 25.08
CA ILE A 189 40.00 -38.03 23.75
C ILE A 189 39.73 -39.23 22.83
N THR A 190 39.34 -39.03 21.57
CA THR A 190 40.09 -39.39 20.32
C THR A 190 39.21 -39.46 19.06
N ALA A 191 39.83 -39.09 17.94
CA ALA A 191 39.27 -38.85 16.62
C ALA A 191 38.74 -40.08 15.85
N SER A 192 37.78 -39.88 14.93
CA SER A 192 37.88 -40.39 13.55
C SER A 192 36.89 -39.76 12.55
N SER A 193 37.20 -39.99 11.27
CA SER A 193 36.79 -39.38 10.01
C SER A 193 35.38 -39.62 9.45
N HIS A 194 34.92 -38.61 8.69
CA HIS A 194 34.33 -38.63 7.33
C HIS A 194 33.14 -39.57 7.02
N GLY A 195 32.02 -38.95 6.66
CA GLY A 195 30.98 -39.55 5.82
C GLY A 195 30.19 -38.47 5.07
N GLY A 196 30.43 -38.35 3.76
CA GLY A 196 29.59 -37.52 2.88
C GLY A 196 28.29 -38.24 2.55
N GLY A 197 27.17 -37.70 3.02
CA GLY A 197 25.81 -38.16 2.70
C GLY A 197 25.06 -37.10 1.89
N HIS A 198 24.37 -37.54 0.84
CA HIS A 198 23.53 -36.71 -0.01
C HIS A 198 22.35 -36.12 0.77
N TYR A 199 22.35 -34.81 1.01
CA TYR A 199 21.25 -34.08 1.65
C TYR A 199 20.04 -33.98 0.71
N HIS A 200 18.95 -34.66 1.04
CA HIS A 200 17.64 -34.27 0.52
C HIS A 200 17.30 -32.88 1.11
N HIS A 201 16.96 -31.97 0.21
CA HIS A 201 16.83 -30.55 0.47
C HIS A 201 15.50 -30.22 1.20
N HIS A 202 15.52 -30.24 2.53
CA HIS A 202 14.41 -29.81 3.40
C HIS A 202 14.32 -28.27 3.44
N HIS A 203 13.54 -27.68 2.54
CA HIS A 203 13.48 -26.22 2.38
C HIS A 203 12.10 -25.66 2.70
N HIS A 204 12.09 -24.48 3.35
CA HIS A 204 10.94 -23.61 3.39
C HIS A 204 10.48 -23.24 1.97
N HIS A 205 9.19 -22.95 1.82
CA HIS A 205 8.60 -22.63 0.52
C HIS A 205 8.11 -21.18 0.48
N TYR A 206 8.60 -20.42 -0.50
CA TYR A 206 8.08 -19.06 -0.77
C TYR A 206 6.76 -19.16 -1.54
N SER A 207 5.66 -18.85 -0.88
CA SER A 207 4.33 -18.79 -1.50
C SER A 207 4.16 -17.51 -2.32
N PRO A 208 3.47 -17.55 -3.48
CA PRO A 208 3.12 -16.34 -4.23
C PRO A 208 2.22 -15.38 -3.45
N THR A 209 1.64 -15.78 -2.31
CA THR A 209 0.85 -14.93 -1.43
C THR A 209 1.69 -14.01 -0.53
N GLY A 210 3.02 -13.99 -0.69
CA GLY A 210 3.93 -13.18 0.14
C GLY A 210 4.40 -13.85 1.43
N HIS A 211 4.06 -15.12 1.63
CA HIS A 211 4.38 -15.89 2.84
C HIS A 211 5.50 -16.90 2.61
N LEU A 212 6.41 -17.03 3.57
CA LEU A 212 7.40 -18.11 3.67
C LEU A 212 6.78 -19.24 4.52
N LEU A 213 6.39 -20.33 3.88
CA LEU A 213 5.80 -21.49 4.52
C LEU A 213 6.89 -22.30 5.21
N ILE A 214 6.63 -22.59 6.49
CA ILE A 214 7.58 -23.32 7.33
C ILE A 214 7.48 -24.81 6.99
N SER A 215 8.63 -25.46 6.81
CA SER A 215 8.71 -26.87 6.50
C SER A 215 8.57 -27.68 7.78
N ASP A 216 7.71 -28.70 7.77
CA ASP A 216 7.49 -29.60 8.92
C ASP A 216 8.67 -30.53 9.20
N SER A 217 9.70 -30.55 8.35
CA SER A 217 10.90 -31.35 8.59
C SER A 217 11.72 -30.76 9.74
N THR A 218 12.03 -31.61 10.73
CA THR A 218 12.90 -31.29 11.87
C THR A 218 14.29 -30.83 11.46
N ASP A 219 14.77 -31.23 10.27
CA ASP A 219 16.09 -30.88 9.75
C ASP A 219 16.13 -29.54 8.99
N SER A 220 14.99 -28.84 8.91
CA SER A 220 14.92 -27.54 8.24
C SER A 220 15.66 -26.48 9.07
N PRO A 221 16.37 -25.53 8.44
CA PRO A 221 16.95 -24.41 9.15
C PRO A 221 15.87 -23.53 9.77
N HIS A 222 16.25 -22.67 10.71
CA HIS A 222 15.37 -21.62 11.22
C HIS A 222 15.04 -20.64 10.07
N PRO A 223 13.77 -20.21 9.90
CA PRO A 223 13.35 -19.37 8.77
C PRO A 223 13.84 -17.92 8.84
N ILE A 224 13.96 -17.32 10.02
CA ILE A 224 14.37 -15.90 10.17
C ILE A 224 15.73 -15.58 9.53
N PRO A 225 16.81 -16.37 9.71
CA PRO A 225 18.08 -16.14 9.01
C PRO A 225 17.96 -16.09 7.48
N LEU A 226 17.05 -16.88 6.90
CA LEU A 226 16.76 -16.87 5.47
C LEU A 226 16.07 -15.56 5.06
N LEU A 227 15.14 -15.06 5.87
CA LEU A 227 14.43 -13.80 5.65
C LEU A 227 15.36 -12.58 5.77
N LEU A 228 16.24 -12.55 6.77
CA LEU A 228 17.29 -11.53 6.92
C LEU A 228 18.20 -11.49 5.68
N SER A 229 18.62 -12.67 5.19
CA SER A 229 19.48 -12.78 4.00
C SER A 229 18.77 -12.26 2.76
N LEU A 230 17.48 -12.55 2.62
CA LEU A 230 16.65 -12.05 1.52
C LEU A 230 16.49 -10.52 1.59
N GLY A 231 16.25 -9.96 2.78
CA GLY A 231 16.12 -8.52 2.99
C GLY A 231 17.39 -7.76 2.62
N GLU A 232 18.55 -8.23 3.12
CA GLU A 232 19.85 -7.63 2.82
C GLU A 232 20.20 -7.71 1.32
N LYS A 233 20.01 -8.88 0.70
CA LYS A 233 20.21 -9.04 -0.74
C LYS A 233 19.32 -8.09 -1.56
N ARG A 234 18.04 -7.95 -1.20
CA ARG A 234 17.12 -7.01 -1.88
C ARG A 234 17.60 -5.58 -1.77
N TRP A 235 18.09 -5.17 -0.60
CA TRP A 235 18.65 -3.85 -0.40
C TRP A 235 19.89 -3.61 -1.27
N GLU A 236 20.83 -4.54 -1.30
CA GLU A 236 22.04 -4.47 -2.14
C GLU A 236 21.69 -4.40 -3.64
N GLU A 237 20.77 -5.25 -4.09
CA GLU A 237 20.31 -5.27 -5.48
C GLU A 237 19.67 -3.93 -5.87
N LEU A 238 18.80 -3.37 -5.01
CA LEU A 238 18.17 -2.07 -5.22
C LEU A 238 19.20 -0.96 -5.33
N LEU A 239 20.15 -0.87 -4.39
CA LEU A 239 21.20 0.16 -4.43
C LEU A 239 22.10 0.03 -5.67
N SER A 240 22.44 -1.19 -6.06
CA SER A 240 23.41 -1.44 -7.13
C SER A 240 22.96 -0.96 -8.51
N ARG A 241 21.64 -0.87 -8.73
CA ARG A 241 21.03 -0.57 -10.03
C ARG A 241 20.51 0.86 -10.18
N GLN A 242 20.74 1.74 -9.20
CA GLN A 242 20.29 3.12 -9.28
C GLN A 242 21.10 3.92 -10.31
N SER A 243 20.38 4.71 -11.11
CA SER A 243 20.94 5.65 -12.08
C SER A 243 21.81 6.69 -11.40
N ARG A 244 22.89 7.09 -12.07
CA ARG A 244 23.86 8.09 -11.58
C ARG A 244 23.89 9.36 -12.43
N THR A 245 23.34 9.30 -13.64
CA THR A 245 23.21 10.46 -14.53
C THR A 245 21.78 10.60 -15.03
N LEU A 246 21.45 11.79 -15.54
CA LEU A 246 20.14 12.05 -16.14
C LEU A 246 19.88 11.11 -17.32
N GLU A 247 20.88 10.85 -18.15
CA GLU A 247 20.78 9.96 -19.32
C GLU A 247 20.50 8.51 -18.91
N GLU A 248 21.16 8.03 -17.85
CA GLU A 248 20.86 6.71 -17.27
C GLU A 248 19.44 6.66 -16.74
N ALA A 249 18.99 7.69 -16.02
CA ALA A 249 17.64 7.77 -15.46
C ALA A 249 16.56 7.82 -16.54
N VAL A 250 16.81 8.52 -17.65
CA VAL A 250 15.90 8.55 -18.81
C VAL A 250 15.85 7.18 -19.49
N LYS A 251 16.99 6.53 -19.71
CA LYS A 251 17.03 5.16 -20.26
C LYS A 251 16.29 4.18 -19.38
N GLU A 252 16.52 4.25 -18.07
CA GLU A 252 15.85 3.40 -17.10
C GLU A 252 14.36 3.66 -17.07
N TYR A 253 13.93 4.93 -17.11
CA TYR A 253 12.51 5.30 -17.24
C TYR A 253 11.88 4.70 -18.50
N ILE A 254 12.53 4.80 -19.66
CA ILE A 254 11.99 4.25 -20.92
C ILE A 254 11.94 2.72 -20.86
N ARG A 255 13.00 2.07 -20.37
CA ARG A 255 13.05 0.62 -20.17
C ARG A 255 11.91 0.13 -19.26
N ARG A 256 11.59 0.91 -18.24
CA ARG A 256 10.55 0.67 -17.25
C ARG A 256 9.14 0.83 -17.79
N TYR A 257 8.85 1.99 -18.35
CA TYR A 257 7.49 2.43 -18.62
C TYR A 257 7.13 2.47 -20.10
N ASN A 258 8.07 2.11 -20.99
CA ASN A 258 7.92 2.12 -22.44
C ASN A 258 7.39 3.45 -22.99
N ARG A 259 7.84 4.57 -22.39
CA ARG A 259 7.44 5.93 -22.77
C ARG A 259 8.53 6.92 -22.37
N LEU A 260 8.51 8.11 -22.96
CA LEU A 260 9.42 9.18 -22.56
C LEU A 260 9.09 9.68 -21.14
N PRO A 261 10.07 10.18 -20.38
CA PRO A 261 9.81 10.82 -19.08
C PRO A 261 8.89 12.06 -19.22
N PRO A 262 8.19 12.47 -18.16
CA PRO A 262 7.30 13.63 -18.22
C PRO A 262 8.11 14.93 -18.33
N ARG A 263 7.55 15.93 -19.01
CA ARG A 263 8.12 17.28 -19.08
C ARG A 263 8.46 17.78 -17.67
N GLY A 264 9.69 18.25 -17.47
CA GLY A 264 10.22 18.64 -16.15
C GLY A 264 10.95 17.52 -15.40
N PHE A 265 11.16 16.35 -16.03
CA PHE A 265 11.93 15.25 -15.46
C PHE A 265 13.38 15.64 -15.14
N ASP A 266 14.02 16.48 -15.96
CA ASP A 266 15.35 17.04 -15.69
C ASP A 266 15.37 17.87 -14.40
N LEU A 267 14.34 18.68 -14.18
CA LEU A 267 14.20 19.48 -12.95
C LEU A 267 13.97 18.60 -11.72
N TRP A 268 13.17 17.54 -11.87
CA TRP A 268 12.98 16.55 -10.81
C TRP A 268 14.29 15.78 -10.52
N TRP A 269 15.05 15.42 -11.56
CA TRP A 269 16.34 14.76 -11.41
C TRP A 269 17.36 15.64 -10.69
N ASP A 270 17.47 16.92 -11.10
CA ASP A 270 18.30 17.92 -10.42
C ASP A 270 17.90 18.07 -8.95
N PHE A 271 16.60 18.08 -8.64
CA PHE A 271 16.09 18.09 -7.27
C PHE A 271 16.50 16.83 -6.51
N ALA A 272 16.31 15.65 -7.09
CA ALA A 272 16.64 14.37 -6.47
C ALA A 272 18.13 14.28 -6.12
N MET A 273 19.00 14.69 -7.05
CA MET A 273 20.45 14.68 -6.85
C MET A 273 20.92 15.76 -5.88
N LEU A 274 20.32 16.96 -5.91
CA LEU A 274 20.65 18.03 -4.96
C LEU A 274 20.34 17.65 -3.51
N HIS A 275 19.34 16.80 -3.29
CA HIS A 275 18.88 16.37 -1.97
C HIS A 275 19.33 14.95 -1.58
N ASP A 276 20.29 14.39 -2.32
CA ASP A 276 20.88 13.07 -2.05
C ASP A 276 19.83 11.96 -1.90
N LEU A 277 18.84 11.91 -2.81
CA LEU A 277 17.86 10.82 -2.84
C LEU A 277 18.58 9.49 -3.09
N VAL A 278 18.32 8.51 -2.21
CA VAL A 278 19.03 7.22 -2.23
C VAL A 278 18.57 6.32 -3.38
N LEU A 279 17.27 6.36 -3.72
CA LEU A 279 16.63 5.45 -4.67
C LEU A 279 15.85 6.24 -5.73
N PRO A 280 16.53 7.00 -6.62
CA PRO A 280 15.87 7.87 -7.58
C PRO A 280 15.01 7.12 -8.63
N ASP A 281 15.23 5.83 -8.86
CA ASP A 281 14.47 5.10 -9.90
C ASP A 281 13.18 4.43 -9.39
N GLU A 282 12.94 4.39 -8.07
CA GLU A 282 11.89 3.57 -7.43
C GLU A 282 10.51 4.25 -7.33
N TYR A 283 9.95 4.65 -8.48
CA TYR A 283 8.66 5.37 -8.58
C TYR A 283 7.56 4.58 -9.33
N ASP A 284 7.69 3.25 -9.43
CA ASP A 284 6.77 2.43 -10.22
C ASP A 284 5.31 2.54 -9.75
N ARG A 285 5.08 2.77 -8.45
CA ARG A 285 3.73 2.90 -7.90
C ARG A 285 2.95 4.06 -8.53
N ILE A 286 3.59 5.20 -8.79
CA ILE A 286 2.97 6.34 -9.47
C ILE A 286 2.44 5.90 -10.85
N ASN A 287 3.27 5.16 -11.58
CA ASN A 287 2.94 4.71 -12.93
C ASN A 287 1.81 3.69 -12.94
N LEU A 288 1.78 2.78 -11.96
CA LEU A 288 0.69 1.82 -11.78
C LEU A 288 -0.62 2.49 -11.38
N ASP A 289 -0.59 3.48 -10.48
CA ASP A 289 -1.78 4.20 -10.04
C ASP A 289 -2.34 5.09 -11.15
N LEU A 290 -1.47 5.64 -12.02
CA LEU A 290 -1.89 6.45 -13.16
C LEU A 290 -2.22 5.64 -14.43
N ALA A 291 -1.80 4.36 -14.51
CA ALA A 291 -2.06 3.47 -15.65
C ALA A 291 -3.52 3.48 -16.13
N PRO A 292 -4.54 3.33 -15.26
CA PRO A 292 -5.93 3.36 -15.70
C PRO A 292 -6.36 4.66 -16.38
N PHE A 293 -5.72 5.78 -16.04
CA PHE A 293 -6.04 7.09 -16.58
C PHE A 293 -5.34 7.39 -17.91
N PHE A 294 -4.17 6.78 -18.17
CA PHE A 294 -3.56 6.81 -19.51
C PHE A 294 -4.45 6.15 -20.56
N ALA A 295 -5.31 5.20 -20.17
CA ALA A 295 -6.28 4.59 -21.06
C ALA A 295 -7.49 5.48 -21.39
N LEU A 296 -7.62 6.67 -20.79
CA LEU A 296 -8.73 7.57 -21.06
C LEU A 296 -8.34 8.62 -22.12
N PRO A 297 -9.18 8.87 -23.15
CA PRO A 297 -9.03 10.06 -23.97
C PRO A 297 -9.02 11.33 -23.10
N LYS A 298 -8.21 12.33 -23.45
CA LYS A 298 -8.07 13.59 -22.67
C LYS A 298 -9.41 14.24 -22.36
N ARG A 299 -10.32 14.26 -23.33
CA ARG A 299 -11.68 14.80 -23.13
C ARG A 299 -12.44 14.09 -22.01
N GLU A 300 -12.32 12.77 -21.90
CA GLU A 300 -12.97 12.01 -20.83
C GLU A 300 -12.26 12.22 -19.50
N MET A 301 -10.92 12.28 -19.48
CA MET A 301 -10.17 12.62 -18.28
C MET A 301 -10.62 13.97 -17.69
N LYS A 302 -10.71 15.02 -18.52
CA LYS A 302 -11.21 16.35 -18.10
C LYS A 302 -12.65 16.30 -17.57
N ARG A 303 -13.53 15.51 -18.19
CA ARG A 303 -14.90 15.31 -17.70
C ARG A 303 -14.88 14.69 -16.29
N ARG A 304 -14.03 13.69 -16.05
CA ARG A 304 -13.92 13.03 -14.73
C ARG A 304 -13.25 13.90 -13.67
N MET A 305 -12.31 14.77 -14.07
CA MET A 305 -11.78 15.80 -13.18
C MET A 305 -12.89 16.74 -12.69
N GLN A 306 -13.77 17.19 -13.58
CA GLN A 306 -14.94 18.00 -13.20
C GLN A 306 -15.90 17.24 -12.26
N LEU A 307 -16.10 15.93 -12.48
CA LEU A 307 -16.93 15.12 -11.59
C LEU A 307 -16.38 15.11 -10.16
N VAL A 308 -15.07 14.90 -9.99
CA VAL A 308 -14.48 14.86 -8.64
C VAL A 308 -14.48 16.22 -7.97
N GLU A 309 -14.33 17.33 -8.71
CA GLU A 309 -14.44 18.69 -8.16
C GLU A 309 -15.81 18.95 -7.49
N GLU A 310 -16.88 18.37 -8.04
CA GLU A 310 -18.25 18.52 -7.52
C GLU A 310 -18.63 17.48 -6.44
N MET A 311 -17.73 16.56 -6.10
CA MET A 311 -17.97 15.55 -5.07
C MET A 311 -17.95 16.17 -3.67
N ALA A 312 -18.91 15.74 -2.84
CA ALA A 312 -18.91 16.05 -1.41
C ALA A 312 -17.66 15.48 -0.73
N GLU A 313 -17.26 16.09 0.38
CA GLU A 313 -16.16 15.58 1.22
C GLU A 313 -14.82 15.46 0.47
N THR A 314 -14.58 16.40 -0.43
CA THR A 314 -13.32 16.57 -1.15
C THR A 314 -12.82 18.01 -1.09
N PHE A 315 -11.54 18.21 -1.37
CA PHE A 315 -10.99 19.54 -1.68
C PHE A 315 -10.16 19.48 -2.96
N THR A 316 -10.15 20.58 -3.71
CA THR A 316 -9.40 20.71 -4.96
C THR A 316 -8.29 21.74 -4.80
N LEU A 317 -7.08 21.37 -5.20
CA LEU A 317 -5.99 22.32 -5.41
C LEU A 317 -6.04 22.81 -6.85
N VAL A 318 -6.24 24.12 -7.02
CA VAL A 318 -6.23 24.81 -8.30
C VAL A 318 -4.86 25.46 -8.50
N ILE A 319 -4.11 24.95 -9.46
CA ILE A 319 -2.77 25.44 -9.80
C ILE A 319 -2.90 26.37 -11.01
N HIS A 320 -2.45 27.62 -10.87
CA HIS A 320 -2.46 28.61 -11.93
C HIS A 320 -1.24 29.51 -11.84
N ASP A 321 -0.45 29.60 -12.92
CA ASP A 321 0.79 30.41 -12.98
C ASP A 321 1.75 30.17 -11.80
N GLY A 322 1.84 28.91 -11.36
CA GLY A 322 2.70 28.50 -10.23
C GLY A 322 2.16 28.81 -8.83
N ASP A 323 1.00 29.45 -8.71
CA ASP A 323 0.28 29.66 -7.45
C ASP A 323 -0.77 28.57 -7.23
N ILE A 324 -1.02 28.22 -5.97
CA ILE A 324 -2.01 27.20 -5.58
C ILE A 324 -3.14 27.82 -4.74
N GLU A 325 -4.37 27.67 -5.20
CA GLU A 325 -5.59 27.99 -4.45
C GLU A 325 -6.26 26.70 -3.96
N VAL A 326 -6.80 26.72 -2.74
CA VAL A 326 -7.64 25.64 -2.20
C VAL A 326 -9.09 25.97 -2.49
N GLN A 327 -9.77 25.10 -3.22
CA GLN A 327 -11.19 25.18 -3.54
C GLN A 327 -11.94 24.04 -2.85
N ILE A 328 -13.04 24.36 -2.19
CA ILE A 328 -13.99 23.40 -1.62
C ILE A 328 -15.36 23.82 -2.14
N LEU A 329 -15.95 23.00 -3.02
CA LEU A 329 -17.24 23.30 -3.65
C LEU A 329 -18.45 22.85 -2.83
N ASP A 330 -18.26 21.82 -2.00
CA ASP A 330 -19.25 21.36 -1.05
C ASP A 330 -19.16 22.17 0.25
N GLU A 331 -20.21 22.93 0.59
CA GLU A 331 -20.27 23.67 1.86
C GLU A 331 -20.13 22.73 3.08
N GLY A 332 -20.58 21.48 2.96
CA GLY A 332 -20.45 20.44 3.99
C GLY A 332 -19.04 19.89 4.15
N GLY A 333 -18.17 20.05 3.15
CA GLY A 333 -16.77 19.60 3.20
C GLY A 333 -15.95 20.31 4.28
N LEU A 334 -16.41 21.45 4.79
CA LEU A 334 -15.80 22.17 5.92
C LEU A 334 -16.28 21.69 7.29
N ASN A 335 -17.29 20.81 7.36
CA ASN A 335 -17.82 20.33 8.64
C ASN A 335 -16.81 19.48 9.41
N TRP A 336 -15.91 18.80 8.70
CA TRP A 336 -14.83 18.06 9.31
C TRP A 336 -13.61 18.98 9.52
N GLU A 337 -13.22 19.16 10.79
CA GLU A 337 -12.14 20.08 11.17
C GLU A 337 -10.80 19.75 10.50
N GLY A 338 -10.59 18.48 10.12
CA GLY A 338 -9.38 18.02 9.44
C GLY A 338 -9.28 18.39 7.96
N THR A 339 -10.36 18.84 7.30
CA THR A 339 -10.34 19.15 5.86
C THR A 339 -9.33 20.25 5.51
N MET A 340 -9.40 21.38 6.23
CA MET A 340 -8.52 22.52 5.96
C MET A 340 -7.05 22.27 6.32
N PRO A 341 -6.72 21.63 7.46
CA PRO A 341 -5.37 21.14 7.73
C PRO A 341 -4.80 20.28 6.58
N ARG A 342 -5.53 19.24 6.14
CA ARG A 342 -5.09 18.38 5.03
C ARG A 342 -4.86 19.16 3.73
N ALA A 343 -5.78 20.06 3.39
CA ALA A 343 -5.65 20.89 2.20
C ALA A 343 -4.44 21.84 2.26
N ARG A 344 -4.16 22.44 3.42
CA ARG A 344 -2.98 23.29 3.63
C ARG A 344 -1.68 22.49 3.55
N ASP A 345 -1.67 21.28 4.08
CA ASP A 345 -0.52 20.39 4.04
C ASP A 345 -0.21 19.93 2.60
N MET A 346 -1.22 19.55 1.82
CA MET A 346 -1.02 19.21 0.41
C MET A 346 -0.53 20.41 -0.39
N LYS A 347 -1.11 21.60 -0.16
CA LYS A 347 -0.60 22.84 -0.74
C LYS A 347 0.86 23.06 -0.35
N LYS A 348 1.24 22.85 0.92
CA LYS A 348 2.60 23.05 1.43
C LYS A 348 3.62 22.17 0.69
N ILE A 349 3.32 20.89 0.46
CA ILE A 349 4.24 19.99 -0.26
C ILE A 349 4.35 20.37 -1.75
N ILE A 350 3.26 20.80 -2.39
CA ILE A 350 3.24 21.04 -3.84
C ILE A 350 3.81 22.42 -4.20
N GLN A 351 3.64 23.42 -3.33
CA GLN A 351 4.03 24.81 -3.58
C GLN A 351 5.50 25.01 -4.03
N PRO A 352 6.52 24.30 -3.49
CA PRO A 352 7.92 24.48 -3.90
C PRO A 352 8.18 24.28 -5.40
N PHE A 353 7.45 23.33 -6.02
CA PHE A 353 7.61 22.96 -7.43
C PHE A 353 6.42 23.37 -8.32
N ALA A 354 5.37 23.98 -7.77
CA ALA A 354 4.17 24.39 -8.50
C ALA A 354 4.45 25.24 -9.75
N ARG A 355 5.49 26.09 -9.71
CA ARG A 355 5.93 26.91 -10.85
C ARG A 355 6.35 26.12 -12.10
N PHE A 356 6.66 24.84 -11.94
CA PHE A 356 7.07 23.95 -13.03
C PHE A 356 5.87 23.15 -13.59
N LEU A 357 4.72 23.24 -12.94
CA LEU A 357 3.49 22.58 -13.35
C LEU A 357 2.70 23.50 -14.29
N PRO A 358 1.96 22.94 -15.27
CA PRO A 358 0.99 23.71 -16.03
C PRO A 358 -0.22 24.07 -15.14
N ASP A 359 -1.08 24.94 -15.67
CA ASP A 359 -2.39 25.18 -15.09
C ASP A 359 -3.19 23.87 -15.05
N MET A 360 -3.57 23.44 -13.84
CA MET A 360 -4.32 22.20 -13.64
C MET A 360 -5.03 22.18 -12.28
N LYS A 361 -5.86 21.16 -12.09
CA LYS A 361 -6.60 20.92 -10.85
C LYS A 361 -6.37 19.50 -10.38
N ALA A 362 -6.23 19.31 -9.07
CA ALA A 362 -6.13 17.99 -8.44
C ALA A 362 -7.08 17.92 -7.25
N THR A 363 -7.94 16.89 -7.21
CA THR A 363 -8.96 16.74 -6.17
C THR A 363 -8.64 15.59 -5.23
N PHE A 364 -8.70 15.88 -3.94
CA PHE A 364 -8.28 15.01 -2.86
C PHE A 364 -9.48 14.61 -2.00
N SER A 365 -9.52 13.35 -1.60
CA SER A 365 -10.42 12.87 -0.56
C SER A 365 -10.03 13.46 0.79
N ILE A 366 -11.02 13.76 1.64
CA ILE A 366 -10.77 14.10 3.04
C ILE A 366 -10.65 12.87 3.94
N PHE A 367 -10.87 11.65 3.44
CA PHE A 367 -10.94 10.45 4.27
C PHE A 367 -9.58 9.75 4.45
N ASP A 368 -9.49 8.96 5.51
CA ASP A 368 -8.35 8.06 5.75
C ASP A 368 -8.38 6.83 4.83
N GLN A 369 -9.60 6.41 4.45
CA GLN A 369 -9.89 5.21 3.68
C GLN A 369 -9.99 5.51 2.16
N PRO A 370 -9.68 4.55 1.29
CA PRO A 370 -9.84 4.68 -0.15
C PRO A 370 -11.31 4.63 -0.59
N GLN A 371 -11.62 5.13 -1.79
CA GLN A 371 -13.01 5.21 -2.28
C GLN A 371 -13.24 4.52 -3.62
N ILE A 372 -12.22 4.21 -4.43
CA ILE A 372 -12.45 3.72 -5.80
C ILE A 372 -12.32 2.19 -5.88
N TYR A 373 -13.44 1.51 -6.09
CA TYR A 373 -13.58 0.04 -6.14
C TYR A 373 -14.01 -0.43 -7.54
N LEU A 374 -13.07 -0.46 -8.48
CA LEU A 374 -13.34 -1.03 -9.80
C LEU A 374 -13.51 -2.54 -9.75
N SER A 375 -14.23 -3.10 -10.74
CA SER A 375 -14.15 -4.53 -11.00
C SER A 375 -12.75 -4.90 -11.50
N TRP A 376 -12.28 -6.10 -11.16
CA TRP A 376 -10.99 -6.65 -11.58
C TRP A 376 -10.81 -6.55 -13.08
N GLY A 377 -11.80 -7.00 -13.86
CA GLY A 377 -11.74 -7.00 -15.32
C GLY A 377 -11.65 -5.59 -15.89
N ARG A 378 -12.40 -4.62 -15.32
CA ARG A 378 -12.36 -3.23 -15.78
C ARG A 378 -11.03 -2.56 -15.43
N ARG A 379 -10.58 -2.72 -14.17
CA ARG A 379 -9.29 -2.18 -13.70
C ARG A 379 -8.15 -2.73 -14.53
N GLY A 380 -8.10 -4.05 -14.70
CA GLY A 380 -7.08 -4.74 -15.49
C GLY A 380 -7.04 -4.29 -16.95
N SER A 381 -8.21 -4.18 -17.60
CA SER A 381 -8.30 -3.67 -18.97
C SER A 381 -7.78 -2.24 -19.11
N LEU A 382 -8.10 -1.36 -18.14
CA LEU A 382 -7.63 0.03 -18.16
C LEU A 382 -6.12 0.13 -17.90
N VAL A 383 -5.58 -0.66 -16.96
CA VAL A 383 -4.13 -0.73 -16.71
C VAL A 383 -3.41 -1.21 -17.96
N ASP A 384 -3.84 -2.30 -18.57
CA ASP A 384 -3.22 -2.85 -19.79
C ASP A 384 -3.20 -1.83 -20.94
N LEU A 385 -4.36 -1.23 -21.25
CA LEU A 385 -4.47 -0.21 -22.29
C LEU A 385 -3.54 0.98 -22.01
N GLY A 386 -3.53 1.47 -20.76
CA GLY A 386 -2.72 2.62 -20.37
C GLY A 386 -1.23 2.35 -20.45
N LEU A 387 -0.78 1.14 -20.10
CA LEU A 387 0.62 0.73 -20.23
C LEU A 387 1.04 0.55 -21.71
N ARG A 388 0.10 0.20 -22.60
CA ARG A 388 0.33 0.11 -24.06
C ARG A 388 0.17 1.45 -24.79
N GLY A 389 -0.22 2.51 -24.08
CA GLY A 389 -0.48 3.83 -24.70
C GLY A 389 -1.75 3.84 -25.57
N GLU A 390 -2.69 2.95 -25.32
CA GLU A 390 -3.96 2.85 -26.04
C GLU A 390 -5.13 3.41 -25.23
N HIS A 391 -6.16 3.89 -25.92
CA HIS A 391 -7.37 4.41 -25.28
C HIS A 391 -8.51 3.39 -25.27
N THR A 392 -9.24 3.34 -24.16
CA THR A 392 -10.50 2.60 -24.07
C THR A 392 -11.61 3.30 -24.85
N THR A 393 -12.45 2.51 -25.52
CA THR A 393 -13.70 2.99 -26.14
C THR A 393 -14.89 2.94 -25.19
N HIS A 394 -14.75 2.20 -24.07
CA HIS A 394 -15.78 2.04 -23.05
C HIS A 394 -15.63 3.15 -22.02
N LEU A 395 -16.26 4.31 -22.23
CA LEU A 395 -16.11 5.49 -21.36
C LEU A 395 -17.17 5.60 -20.26
N GLN A 396 -18.18 4.73 -20.29
CA GLN A 396 -19.29 4.72 -19.34
C GLN A 396 -19.13 3.56 -18.37
N GLU A 397 -18.93 3.86 -17.09
CA GLU A 397 -19.10 2.93 -15.98
C GLU A 397 -20.37 3.29 -15.20
N THR A 398 -21.05 2.28 -14.65
CA THR A 398 -22.12 2.51 -13.68
C THR A 398 -21.50 2.63 -12.30
N ASP A 399 -21.71 3.78 -11.65
CA ASP A 399 -21.35 3.99 -10.26
C ASP A 399 -22.50 3.56 -9.35
N ASP A 400 -22.48 2.30 -8.90
CA ASP A 400 -23.52 1.74 -8.02
C ASP A 400 -23.16 1.85 -6.53
N ALA A 401 -22.01 2.43 -6.18
CA ALA A 401 -21.53 2.59 -4.80
C ALA A 401 -21.68 1.35 -3.91
N PHE A 402 -21.64 0.13 -4.47
CA PHE A 402 -21.65 -1.09 -3.69
C PHE A 402 -20.30 -1.79 -3.81
N VAL A 403 -19.61 -1.94 -2.68
CA VAL A 403 -18.37 -2.71 -2.64
C VAL A 403 -18.68 -4.19 -2.80
N ARG A 404 -18.27 -4.78 -3.92
CA ARG A 404 -18.38 -6.22 -4.17
C ARG A 404 -16.99 -6.79 -4.37
N LEU A 405 -16.36 -7.25 -3.28
CA LEU A 405 -15.02 -7.83 -3.31
C LEU A 405 -14.88 -8.93 -4.38
N SER A 406 -15.94 -9.73 -4.62
CA SER A 406 -15.91 -10.80 -5.63
C SER A 406 -15.81 -10.27 -7.07
N ARG A 407 -16.22 -9.02 -7.31
CA ARG A 407 -16.02 -8.32 -8.58
C ARG A 407 -14.66 -7.64 -8.65
N SER A 408 -14.14 -7.14 -7.53
CA SER A 408 -12.83 -6.47 -7.48
C SER A 408 -11.64 -7.44 -7.48
N CYS A 409 -11.88 -8.71 -7.15
CA CYS A 409 -10.86 -9.76 -7.16
C CYS A 409 -10.78 -10.58 -8.46
N PRO A 410 -9.57 -11.05 -8.84
CA PRO A 410 -9.35 -11.96 -9.97
C PRO A 410 -10.21 -13.23 -9.90
N PRO A 411 -10.75 -13.75 -11.03
CA PRO A 411 -11.55 -14.98 -11.05
C PRO A 411 -10.91 -16.21 -10.44
N ASP A 412 -9.59 -16.31 -10.54
CA ASP A 412 -8.72 -17.37 -10.06
C ASP A 412 -8.12 -17.08 -8.67
N SER A 413 -8.48 -15.96 -8.04
CA SER A 413 -8.00 -15.62 -6.70
C SER A 413 -8.54 -16.56 -5.62
N ASN A 414 -7.74 -16.74 -4.56
CA ASN A 414 -8.16 -17.52 -3.40
C ASN A 414 -9.49 -17.02 -2.81
N TYR A 415 -9.75 -15.71 -2.76
CA TYR A 415 -11.04 -15.19 -2.29
C TYR A 415 -12.24 -15.73 -3.07
N ARG A 416 -12.12 -15.95 -4.38
CA ARG A 416 -13.21 -16.48 -5.21
C ARG A 416 -13.30 -18.00 -5.19
N LEU A 417 -12.17 -18.69 -5.02
CA LEU A 417 -12.10 -20.16 -5.06
C LEU A 417 -12.26 -20.80 -3.67
N ASN A 418 -11.63 -20.24 -2.65
CA ASN A 418 -11.60 -20.72 -1.28
C ASN A 418 -11.51 -19.53 -0.29
N LYS A 419 -12.66 -19.01 0.14
CA LYS A 419 -12.75 -17.89 1.09
C LYS A 419 -12.10 -18.15 2.45
N THR A 420 -11.92 -19.42 2.81
CA THR A 420 -11.27 -19.84 4.06
C THR A 420 -9.77 -20.09 3.88
N PHE A 421 -9.21 -19.78 2.71
CA PHE A 421 -7.79 -19.93 2.47
C PHE A 421 -6.99 -19.05 3.44
N SER A 422 -6.08 -19.70 4.16
CA SER A 422 -5.03 -19.07 4.92
C SER A 422 -3.78 -19.87 4.68
N GLU A 423 -2.66 -19.17 4.55
CA GLU A 423 -1.38 -19.82 4.75
C GLU A 423 -1.31 -20.30 6.20
N GLY A 424 -0.79 -21.50 6.40
CA GLY A 424 -0.57 -22.06 7.73
C GLY A 424 0.50 -21.29 8.50
N ARG A 425 1.29 -22.01 9.30
CA ARG A 425 2.41 -21.39 10.00
C ARG A 425 3.44 -20.87 9.00
N SER A 426 3.65 -19.55 9.02
CA SER A 426 4.42 -18.84 8.01
C SER A 426 4.87 -17.48 8.51
N PHE A 427 5.84 -16.89 7.82
CA PHE A 427 6.28 -15.51 8.01
C PHE A 427 6.07 -14.70 6.73
N ILE A 428 5.85 -13.39 6.83
CA ILE A 428 5.72 -12.53 5.66
C ILE A 428 7.12 -12.23 5.10
N TYR A 429 7.38 -12.54 3.83
CA TYR A 429 8.59 -12.09 3.12
C TYR A 429 8.30 -10.95 2.12
N ASP A 430 7.03 -10.79 1.71
CA ASP A 430 6.58 -9.68 0.86
C ASP A 430 5.25 -9.12 1.39
N SER A 431 5.31 -7.92 1.95
CA SER A 431 4.17 -7.31 2.63
C SER A 431 3.07 -6.83 1.69
N LEU A 432 3.40 -6.53 0.42
CA LEU A 432 2.38 -6.10 -0.54
C LEU A 432 1.59 -7.28 -1.09
N GLU A 433 2.25 -8.42 -1.28
CA GLU A 433 1.59 -9.69 -1.61
C GLU A 433 0.77 -10.21 -0.42
N ALA A 434 1.36 -10.22 0.79
CA ALA A 434 0.69 -10.68 2.00
C ALA A 434 -0.51 -9.81 2.39
N GLY A 435 -0.49 -8.52 2.03
CA GLY A 435 -1.58 -7.57 2.24
C GLY A 435 -2.68 -7.58 1.17
N ASP A 436 -2.61 -8.41 0.13
CA ASP A 436 -3.66 -8.51 -0.89
C ASP A 436 -4.86 -9.34 -0.39
N PRO A 437 -6.03 -8.75 -0.11
CA PRO A 437 -7.20 -9.47 0.39
C PRO A 437 -7.79 -10.45 -0.63
N CYS A 438 -7.46 -10.33 -1.92
CA CYS A 438 -7.90 -11.29 -2.93
C CYS A 438 -7.14 -12.61 -2.86
N GLN A 439 -5.83 -12.55 -2.61
CA GLN A 439 -5.00 -13.76 -2.45
C GLN A 439 -4.98 -14.28 -1.02
N ASN A 440 -5.22 -13.40 -0.05
CA ASN A 440 -5.25 -13.71 1.38
C ASN A 440 -6.63 -13.41 1.98
N PRO A 441 -7.67 -14.21 1.67
CA PRO A 441 -9.04 -13.92 2.09
C PRO A 441 -9.26 -13.98 3.60
N TYR A 442 -8.34 -14.58 4.37
CA TYR A 442 -8.34 -14.51 5.83
C TYR A 442 -8.27 -13.06 6.37
N LEU A 443 -7.79 -12.09 5.58
CA LEU A 443 -7.73 -10.67 5.98
C LEU A 443 -9.10 -10.01 6.07
N ILE A 444 -10.06 -10.45 5.25
CA ILE A 444 -11.38 -9.81 5.09
C ILE A 444 -12.16 -9.74 6.40
N PRO A 445 -12.30 -10.82 7.18
CA PRO A 445 -12.98 -10.74 8.47
C PRO A 445 -12.12 -10.14 9.59
N LEU A 446 -10.90 -9.65 9.32
CA LEU A 446 -9.95 -9.26 10.37
C LEU A 446 -9.55 -7.78 10.34
N HIS A 447 -9.89 -7.04 9.30
CA HIS A 447 -9.53 -5.63 9.14
C HIS A 447 -10.78 -4.74 9.08
N GLY A 448 -10.78 -3.58 9.76
CA GLY A 448 -11.95 -2.68 9.80
C GLY A 448 -12.45 -2.26 8.42
N LEU A 449 -11.54 -1.84 7.52
CA LEU A 449 -11.87 -1.48 6.13
C LEU A 449 -12.72 -2.53 5.40
N THR A 450 -12.53 -3.82 5.68
CA THR A 450 -13.26 -4.91 5.00
C THR A 450 -14.43 -5.45 5.82
N LEU A 451 -14.47 -5.17 7.12
CA LEU A 451 -15.59 -5.46 8.01
C LEU A 451 -16.72 -4.44 7.89
N GLU A 452 -16.37 -3.19 7.57
CA GLU A 452 -17.33 -2.11 7.37
C GLU A 452 -18.20 -2.36 6.13
N HIS A 453 -19.51 -2.22 6.31
CA HIS A 453 -20.43 -2.14 5.20
C HIS A 453 -20.36 -0.76 4.56
N HIS A 454 -20.04 -0.71 3.26
CA HIS A 454 -20.02 0.52 2.47
C HIS A 454 -21.09 0.49 1.37
N ASP A 455 -21.91 1.54 1.33
CA ASP A 455 -22.96 1.80 0.36
C ASP A 455 -23.06 3.30 -0.02
N HIS A 456 -24.12 3.69 -0.73
CA HIS A 456 -24.36 5.06 -1.16
C HIS A 456 -24.45 6.11 -0.05
N GLU A 457 -24.81 5.71 1.17
CA GLU A 457 -24.98 6.61 2.34
C GLU A 457 -23.77 6.55 3.29
N SER A 458 -22.76 5.76 2.94
CA SER A 458 -21.54 5.62 3.73
C SER A 458 -20.62 6.82 3.57
N HIS A 459 -19.83 7.10 4.61
CA HIS A 459 -18.86 8.19 4.67
C HIS A 459 -17.51 7.60 5.16
N PRO A 460 -16.62 7.16 4.25
CA PRO A 460 -16.60 7.44 2.82
C PRO A 460 -17.60 6.64 1.98
N ARG A 461 -18.11 7.30 0.94
CA ARG A 461 -18.88 6.65 -0.12
C ARG A 461 -17.94 5.90 -1.07
N PRO A 462 -18.16 4.61 -1.35
CA PRO A 462 -17.40 3.89 -2.36
C PRO A 462 -17.90 4.24 -3.77
N HIS A 463 -17.01 4.16 -4.76
CA HIS A 463 -17.31 4.42 -6.17
C HIS A 463 -16.86 3.27 -7.06
N THR A 464 -17.72 2.82 -7.96
CA THR A 464 -17.42 1.75 -8.94
C THR A 464 -17.10 2.31 -10.33
N GLN A 465 -16.92 3.62 -10.43
CA GLN A 465 -16.41 4.35 -11.59
C GLN A 465 -14.96 4.81 -11.33
N LEU A 466 -14.10 4.76 -12.36
CA LEU A 466 -12.74 5.29 -12.23
C LEU A 466 -12.81 6.81 -12.16
N LEU A 467 -12.34 7.38 -11.05
CA LEU A 467 -12.33 8.82 -10.77
C LEU A 467 -10.90 9.23 -10.34
N PRO A 468 -10.37 10.38 -10.82
CA PRO A 468 -9.02 10.82 -10.48
C PRO A 468 -8.95 11.46 -9.09
N LEU A 469 -9.25 10.65 -8.08
CA LEU A 469 -9.28 11.03 -6.67
C LEU A 469 -7.95 10.68 -6.00
N PHE A 470 -7.34 11.67 -5.36
CA PHE A 470 -6.12 11.50 -4.59
C PHE A 470 -6.45 11.13 -3.14
N SER A 471 -5.84 10.05 -2.62
CA SER A 471 -6.18 9.46 -1.32
C SER A 471 -4.92 9.10 -0.52
N LEU A 472 -5.00 9.18 0.81
CA LEU A 472 -3.86 8.98 1.72
C LEU A 472 -3.42 7.50 1.80
N ALA A 473 -4.36 6.58 1.61
CA ALA A 473 -4.10 5.15 1.65
C ALA A 473 -4.99 4.42 0.64
N LYS A 474 -4.54 3.23 0.22
CA LYS A 474 -5.31 2.32 -0.64
C LYS A 474 -4.84 0.89 -0.46
N THR A 475 -5.63 -0.08 -0.87
CA THR A 475 -5.23 -1.51 -0.89
C THR A 475 -4.95 -1.98 -2.32
N ALA A 476 -4.65 -3.27 -2.48
CA ALA A 476 -4.45 -3.91 -3.79
C ALA A 476 -5.69 -3.88 -4.69
N ILE A 477 -6.91 -3.67 -4.15
CA ILE A 477 -8.17 -3.67 -4.90
C ILE A 477 -8.68 -2.28 -5.29
N ASN A 478 -8.09 -1.22 -4.74
CA ASN A 478 -8.53 0.15 -4.97
C ASN A 478 -7.83 0.82 -6.17
N SER A 479 -8.45 1.84 -6.75
CA SER A 479 -7.93 2.61 -7.90
C SER A 479 -7.72 4.10 -7.64
N ASP A 480 -7.71 4.50 -6.36
CA ASP A 480 -7.30 5.83 -5.91
C ASP A 480 -5.85 6.16 -6.30
N ILE A 481 -5.53 7.45 -6.44
CA ILE A 481 -4.16 7.94 -6.68
C ILE A 481 -3.50 8.21 -5.34
N LEU A 482 -2.44 7.46 -5.01
CA LEU A 482 -1.80 7.53 -3.71
C LEU A 482 -0.97 8.82 -3.54
N ILE A 483 -1.05 9.46 -2.38
CA ILE A 483 -0.29 10.67 -2.02
C ILE A 483 0.60 10.47 -0.80
N THR A 484 1.45 11.46 -0.52
CA THR A 484 2.26 11.50 0.70
C THR A 484 1.56 12.29 1.81
N PRO A 485 1.00 11.66 2.85
CA PRO A 485 0.36 12.37 3.94
C PRO A 485 1.38 13.15 4.80
N LEU A 486 0.97 14.31 5.34
CA LEU A 486 1.72 15.03 6.38
C LEU A 486 1.12 14.90 7.78
N ASP A 487 -0.05 14.28 7.91
CA ASP A 487 -0.66 14.00 9.21
C ASP A 487 0.37 13.24 10.08
N GLN A 488 0.64 13.76 11.28
CA GLN A 488 1.62 13.20 12.23
C GLN A 488 3.08 13.12 11.72
N PHE A 489 3.39 13.68 10.55
CA PHE A 489 4.74 13.59 9.96
C PHE A 489 5.80 14.27 10.83
N ASN A 490 5.46 15.43 11.41
CA ASN A 490 6.36 16.24 12.24
C ASN A 490 6.33 15.85 13.71
N ASP A 491 5.71 14.73 14.07
CA ASP A 491 5.72 14.23 15.44
C ASP A 491 7.17 13.99 15.89
N PRO A 492 7.64 14.66 16.95
CA PRO A 492 8.99 14.43 17.45
C PRO A 492 9.11 13.00 17.99
N PRO A 493 10.29 12.36 17.87
CA PRO A 493 10.50 11.01 18.39
C PRO A 493 10.26 10.91 19.91
N GLY A 494 10.54 11.98 20.66
CA GLY A 494 10.60 11.99 22.13
C GLY A 494 12.01 11.69 22.64
N GLU A 495 12.17 11.58 23.95
CA GLU A 495 13.38 11.02 24.55
C GLU A 495 13.52 9.55 24.11
N ASP A 496 14.66 9.22 23.52
CA ASP A 496 14.91 7.90 22.98
C ASP A 496 16.26 7.36 23.49
N PRO A 497 16.24 6.45 24.48
CA PRO A 497 17.45 5.83 25.00
C PRO A 497 18.24 5.09 23.92
N LYS A 498 19.54 4.91 24.15
CA LYS A 498 20.34 3.98 23.35
C LYS A 498 19.78 2.55 23.50
N TRP A 499 20.04 1.71 22.52
CA TRP A 499 19.58 0.32 22.51
C TRP A 499 19.83 -0.42 23.82
N GLU A 500 21.04 -0.28 24.37
CA GLU A 500 21.47 -0.92 25.61
C GLU A 500 20.76 -0.39 26.86
N ASP A 501 20.30 0.86 26.82
CA ASP A 501 19.67 1.56 27.94
C ASP A 501 18.13 1.42 27.95
N LYS A 502 17.55 0.79 26.92
CA LYS A 502 16.10 0.50 26.85
C LYS A 502 15.74 -0.54 27.91
N SER A 503 14.89 -0.14 28.85
CA SER A 503 14.55 -0.93 30.05
C SER A 503 13.63 -2.12 29.78
N SER A 504 12.97 -2.18 28.62
CA SER A 504 12.06 -3.27 28.26
C SER A 504 12.36 -3.81 26.88
N SER A 505 12.29 -5.14 26.72
CA SER A 505 12.23 -5.78 25.40
C SER A 505 10.89 -6.46 25.12
N LYS A 506 9.82 -6.10 25.84
CA LYS A 506 8.46 -6.45 25.42
C LYS A 506 8.10 -5.67 24.14
N LEU A 507 7.29 -6.26 23.28
CA LEU A 507 6.63 -5.55 22.18
C LEU A 507 5.56 -4.64 22.75
N VAL A 508 5.69 -3.33 22.52
CA VAL A 508 4.73 -2.35 23.05
C VAL A 508 3.82 -1.79 21.96
N TRP A 509 2.56 -1.59 22.34
CA TRP A 509 1.60 -0.78 21.61
C TRP A 509 0.61 -0.12 22.56
N ARG A 510 0.34 1.16 22.30
CA ARG A 510 -0.78 1.90 22.89
C ARG A 510 -1.43 2.76 21.82
N GLY A 511 -2.76 2.66 21.73
CA GLY A 511 -3.53 3.42 20.75
C GLY A 511 -5.02 3.35 21.03
N SER A 512 -5.74 4.27 20.41
CA SER A 512 -7.20 4.32 20.38
C SER A 512 -7.77 3.18 19.51
N PRO A 513 -9.08 2.88 19.63
CA PRO A 513 -9.72 1.80 18.88
C PRO A 513 -10.02 2.18 17.42
N THR A 514 -9.30 3.15 16.85
CA THR A 514 -9.51 3.70 15.49
C THR A 514 -9.05 2.73 14.39
N GLY A 515 -9.41 1.45 14.48
CA GLY A 515 -9.13 0.41 13.48
C GLY A 515 -10.34 0.12 12.58
N ILE A 516 -11.42 0.88 12.73
CA ILE A 516 -12.68 0.76 12.01
C ILE A 516 -13.40 2.13 12.12
N SER A 517 -13.97 2.64 11.03
CA SER A 517 -14.54 3.99 10.94
C SER A 517 -15.74 4.18 11.88
N ILE A 518 -16.56 3.14 12.02
CA ILE A 518 -17.71 3.08 12.92
C ILE A 518 -17.97 1.65 13.43
N MET A 519 -18.04 1.52 14.75
CA MET A 519 -18.40 0.31 15.48
C MET A 519 -19.89 0.37 15.81
N SER A 520 -20.62 -0.65 15.36
CA SER A 520 -22.06 -0.77 15.57
C SER A 520 -22.43 -2.23 15.72
N ARG A 521 -23.67 -2.52 16.12
CA ARG A 521 -24.22 -3.89 16.13
C ARG A 521 -24.30 -4.53 14.74
N GLU A 522 -24.25 -3.73 13.69
CA GLU A 522 -24.34 -4.20 12.30
C GLU A 522 -22.97 -4.68 11.78
N ASN A 523 -21.88 -4.20 12.36
CA ASN A 523 -20.52 -4.57 12.00
C ASN A 523 -19.90 -5.50 13.05
N ASP A 524 -19.07 -6.45 12.65
CA ASP A 524 -18.36 -7.35 13.57
C ASP A 524 -17.10 -6.69 14.15
N TRP A 525 -17.31 -5.59 14.89
CA TRP A 525 -16.22 -4.74 15.37
C TRP A 525 -15.25 -5.45 16.32
N ARG A 526 -15.71 -6.50 17.02
CA ARG A 526 -14.86 -7.35 17.89
C ARG A 526 -13.76 -8.05 17.11
N ASN A 527 -13.99 -8.29 15.82
CA ASN A 527 -13.01 -8.86 14.91
C ASN A 527 -12.14 -7.80 14.21
N SER A 528 -12.31 -6.51 14.48
CA SER A 528 -11.39 -5.49 13.99
C SER A 528 -9.98 -5.68 14.56
N HIS A 529 -8.95 -5.36 13.77
CA HIS A 529 -7.57 -5.71 14.06
C HIS A 529 -7.04 -5.12 15.37
N ARG A 530 -7.44 -3.90 15.76
CA ARG A 530 -6.99 -3.29 17.03
C ARG A 530 -7.70 -3.86 18.27
N VAL A 531 -8.97 -4.25 18.14
CA VAL A 531 -9.71 -4.90 19.22
C VAL A 531 -9.19 -6.33 19.41
N ARG A 532 -8.98 -7.07 18.31
CA ARG A 532 -8.34 -8.38 18.35
C ARG A 532 -6.95 -8.34 18.95
N LEU A 533 -6.15 -7.33 18.59
CA LEU A 533 -4.80 -7.15 19.14
C LEU A 533 -4.84 -6.99 20.67
N HIS A 534 -5.79 -6.21 21.19
CA HIS A 534 -5.98 -6.06 22.63
C HIS A 534 -6.27 -7.41 23.32
N HIS A 535 -7.24 -8.17 22.81
CA HIS A 535 -7.59 -9.45 23.39
C HIS A 535 -6.48 -10.51 23.22
N PHE A 536 -5.77 -10.48 22.09
CA PHE A 536 -4.62 -11.35 21.85
C PHE A 536 -3.54 -11.15 22.93
N ALA A 537 -3.12 -9.90 23.14
CA ALA A 537 -2.04 -9.60 24.08
C ALA A 537 -2.45 -9.65 25.55
N ARG A 538 -3.75 -9.59 25.86
CA ARG A 538 -4.31 -9.73 27.21
C ARG A 538 -4.90 -11.12 27.47
N ASN A 539 -4.53 -12.11 26.66
CA ASN A 539 -4.99 -13.47 26.87
C ASN A 539 -4.32 -14.10 28.09
N GLU A 540 -5.09 -14.30 29.16
CA GLU A 540 -4.65 -14.92 30.43
C GLU A 540 -5.03 -16.42 30.53
N SER A 541 -5.36 -17.05 29.40
CA SER A 541 -5.68 -18.49 29.35
C SER A 541 -4.50 -19.35 29.77
N THR A 542 -4.77 -20.48 30.41
CA THR A 542 -3.75 -21.48 30.73
C THR A 542 -3.55 -22.52 29.63
N ALA A 543 -4.16 -22.32 28.46
CA ALA A 543 -3.91 -23.18 27.31
C ALA A 543 -2.45 -23.05 26.87
N PRO A 544 -1.80 -24.12 26.37
CA PRO A 544 -0.42 -24.03 25.93
C PRO A 544 -0.32 -23.21 24.63
N THR A 545 0.50 -22.16 24.62
CA THR A 545 0.97 -21.49 23.41
C THR A 545 2.25 -22.17 22.93
N ARG A 546 2.32 -22.41 21.62
CA ARG A 546 3.48 -23.00 20.96
C ARG A 546 4.31 -21.89 20.32
N PHE A 547 5.62 -21.95 20.48
CA PHE A 547 6.55 -21.01 19.84
C PHE A 547 7.78 -21.71 19.25
N MET A 548 8.27 -21.17 18.15
CA MET A 548 9.47 -21.57 17.44
C MET A 548 10.69 -20.97 18.13
N VAL A 549 11.64 -21.81 18.51
CA VAL A 549 12.82 -21.39 19.26
C VAL A 549 14.10 -21.78 18.53
N PRO A 550 15.15 -20.95 18.57
CA PRO A 550 16.48 -21.33 18.06
C PRO A 550 16.99 -22.61 18.74
N ASP A 551 17.31 -23.65 17.98
CA ASP A 551 17.92 -24.87 18.52
C ASP A 551 19.45 -24.77 18.49
N LEU A 552 20.04 -24.68 19.67
CA LEU A 552 21.47 -24.59 19.95
C LEU A 552 21.96 -25.82 20.74
N GLY A 553 21.18 -26.91 20.75
CA GLY A 553 21.46 -28.16 21.46
C GLY A 553 20.84 -28.24 22.87
N GLN A 554 20.03 -27.26 23.27
CA GLN A 554 19.38 -27.24 24.60
C GLN A 554 18.17 -28.18 24.73
N PHE A 555 17.71 -28.75 23.62
CA PHE A 555 16.56 -29.66 23.57
C PHE A 555 16.94 -31.12 23.30
N GLY A 556 18.24 -31.43 23.25
CA GLY A 556 18.70 -32.81 23.10
C GLY A 556 18.39 -33.63 24.36
N ASP A 557 17.72 -34.77 24.20
CA ASP A 557 17.64 -35.77 25.25
C ASP A 557 19.07 -36.26 25.59
N GLU A 558 19.37 -36.44 26.87
CA GLU A 558 20.53 -37.22 27.32
C GLU A 558 20.36 -38.67 26.83
N ASP A 559 20.73 -38.98 25.59
CA ASP A 559 20.91 -40.37 25.18
C ASP A 559 22.17 -40.90 25.88
N PRO A 560 22.07 -41.84 26.84
CA PRO A 560 23.23 -42.29 27.60
C PRO A 560 24.22 -43.11 26.76
N GLU A 561 23.85 -43.47 25.52
CA GLU A 561 24.62 -44.40 24.68
C GLU A 561 24.91 -43.90 23.25
N GLY A 562 24.62 -42.64 22.90
CA GLY A 562 24.84 -42.07 21.57
C GLY A 562 25.83 -40.91 21.54
N GLU A 563 27.07 -41.16 21.09
CA GLU A 563 28.03 -40.11 20.68
C GLU A 563 27.61 -39.48 19.34
N ASP A 564 26.43 -38.84 19.27
CA ASP A 564 26.13 -37.92 18.17
C ASP A 564 26.31 -36.50 18.71
N GLU A 565 27.57 -36.02 18.72
CA GLU A 565 27.84 -34.58 18.80
C GLU A 565 27.06 -33.92 17.65
N ALA A 566 25.89 -33.34 17.95
CA ALA A 566 25.14 -32.57 16.95
C ALA A 566 26.11 -31.59 16.29
N ASP A 567 26.29 -31.68 14.97
CA ASP A 567 27.24 -30.85 14.24
C ASP A 567 26.81 -29.38 14.36
N GLN A 568 27.34 -28.70 15.38
CA GLN A 568 27.07 -27.28 15.67
C GLN A 568 27.68 -26.36 14.61
N SER A 569 28.32 -26.88 13.55
CA SER A 569 28.79 -26.10 12.42
C SER A 569 27.72 -25.88 11.34
N GLY A 570 26.61 -26.64 11.38
CA GLY A 570 25.49 -26.53 10.45
C GLY A 570 24.67 -25.23 10.58
N PRO A 571 23.68 -25.00 9.70
CA PRO A 571 22.75 -23.88 9.84
C PRO A 571 21.97 -23.97 11.16
N LEU A 572 21.58 -22.83 11.72
CA LEU A 572 20.74 -22.79 12.92
C LEU A 572 19.43 -23.53 12.64
N ARG A 573 19.09 -24.50 13.48
CA ARG A 573 17.81 -25.22 13.44
C ARG A 573 16.81 -24.55 14.37
N TYR A 574 15.59 -25.06 14.37
CA TYR A 574 14.58 -24.63 15.33
C TYR A 574 13.97 -25.84 16.05
N ALA A 575 13.50 -25.62 17.26
CA ALA A 575 12.69 -26.57 18.01
C ALA A 575 11.32 -25.92 18.33
N GLU A 576 10.41 -26.75 18.85
CA GLU A 576 9.13 -26.28 19.38
C GLU A 576 9.19 -26.26 20.90
N GLU A 577 8.77 -25.16 21.47
CA GLU A 577 8.55 -25.04 22.91
C GLU A 577 7.10 -24.66 23.19
N PHE A 578 6.60 -25.07 24.34
CA PHE A 578 5.24 -24.81 24.79
C PHE A 578 5.27 -24.18 26.17
N ASP A 579 4.44 -23.17 26.38
CA ASP A 579 4.26 -22.55 27.68
C ASP A 579 2.81 -22.08 27.89
N ASP A 580 2.48 -21.73 29.12
CA ASP A 580 1.20 -21.12 29.47
C ASP A 580 0.95 -19.85 28.63
N THR A 581 -0.25 -19.68 28.07
CA THR A 581 -0.54 -18.52 27.21
C THR A 581 -0.45 -17.22 28.00
N GLY A 582 -0.95 -17.16 29.24
CA GLY A 582 -0.84 -15.98 30.10
C GLY A 582 0.60 -15.60 30.39
N GLU A 583 1.44 -16.57 30.77
CA GLU A 583 2.89 -16.33 30.99
C GLU A 583 3.60 -15.89 29.71
N THR A 584 3.25 -16.50 28.57
CA THR A 584 3.77 -16.12 27.25
C THR A 584 3.39 -14.69 26.90
N MET A 585 2.12 -14.31 27.06
CA MET A 585 1.65 -12.97 26.74
C MET A 585 2.28 -11.91 27.64
N ASP A 586 2.39 -12.17 28.94
CA ASP A 586 3.09 -11.25 29.86
C ASP A 586 4.56 -11.13 29.49
N PHE A 587 5.26 -12.20 29.14
CA PHE A 587 6.67 -12.13 28.79
C PHE A 587 6.94 -11.29 27.54
N PHE A 588 6.06 -11.39 26.52
CA PHE A 588 6.27 -10.81 25.21
C PHE A 588 5.62 -9.45 24.99
N PHE A 589 4.48 -9.14 25.58
CA PHE A 589 3.67 -7.99 25.17
C PHE A 589 3.42 -6.99 26.29
N ASP A 590 3.54 -5.71 25.93
CA ASP A 590 2.92 -4.59 26.64
C ASP A 590 1.96 -3.90 25.65
N VAL A 591 0.80 -4.50 25.39
CA VAL A 591 -0.11 -4.06 24.32
C VAL A 591 -1.53 -3.91 24.87
N GLN A 592 -2.11 -2.73 24.68
CA GLN A 592 -3.47 -2.44 25.16
C GLN A 592 -4.11 -1.28 24.40
N LEU A 593 -5.43 -1.34 24.21
CA LEU A 593 -6.21 -0.18 23.82
C LEU A 593 -6.16 0.87 24.93
N ALA A 594 -6.04 2.13 24.53
CA ALA A 594 -5.90 3.26 25.43
C ALA A 594 -7.06 4.24 25.29
N GLY A 595 -7.42 4.88 26.41
CA GLY A 595 -8.48 5.88 26.46
C GLY A 595 -9.82 5.29 26.87
N ALA A 596 -10.82 5.46 26.03
CA ALA A 596 -12.21 5.09 26.28
C ALA A 596 -12.87 4.68 24.93
N PRO A 597 -14.11 4.16 24.94
CA PRO A 597 -14.85 3.91 23.71
C PRO A 597 -14.85 5.13 22.79
N LEU A 598 -14.60 4.89 21.50
CA LEU A 598 -14.47 5.91 20.47
C LEU A 598 -14.91 5.29 19.14
N GLN A 599 -15.47 6.09 18.23
CA GLN A 599 -15.99 5.63 16.94
C GLN A 599 -17.00 4.48 17.07
N CYS A 600 -17.86 4.56 18.09
CA CYS A 600 -18.91 3.58 18.35
C CYS A 600 -20.28 4.26 18.34
N LYS A 601 -21.32 3.48 18.03
CA LYS A 601 -22.70 3.95 18.07
C LYS A 601 -23.23 3.85 19.50
N GLU A 602 -23.63 4.99 20.06
CA GLU A 602 -24.21 5.03 21.42
C GLU A 602 -25.64 4.49 21.41
N GLU A 603 -26.42 4.80 20.37
CA GLU A 603 -27.86 4.52 20.35
C GLU A 603 -28.18 3.03 20.28
N ASP A 604 -27.25 2.21 19.76
CA ASP A 604 -27.40 0.76 19.73
C ASP A 604 -26.67 0.06 20.90
N GLY A 605 -26.08 0.80 21.83
CA GLY A 605 -25.35 0.26 22.98
C GLY A 605 -23.97 -0.29 22.67
N THR A 606 -23.43 -0.11 21.45
CA THR A 606 -22.08 -0.58 21.10
C THR A 606 -21.00 0.09 21.95
N CYS A 607 -21.14 1.37 22.26
CA CYS A 607 -20.20 2.05 23.16
C CYS A 607 -20.21 1.47 24.58
N ASP A 608 -21.38 1.08 25.08
CA ASP A 608 -21.51 0.43 26.39
C ASP A 608 -20.88 -0.97 26.37
N ASP A 609 -21.12 -1.75 25.32
CA ASP A 609 -20.46 -3.06 25.12
C ASP A 609 -18.93 -2.90 25.13
N MET A 610 -18.39 -1.93 24.37
CA MET A 610 -16.96 -1.63 24.35
C MET A 610 -16.41 -1.21 25.72
N ALA A 611 -17.16 -0.37 26.46
CA ALA A 611 -16.76 0.07 27.80
C ALA A 611 -16.65 -1.11 28.76
N ASN A 612 -17.52 -2.11 28.61
CA ASN A 612 -17.60 -3.28 29.49
C ASN A 612 -16.64 -4.40 29.11
N GLU A 613 -16.36 -4.59 27.82
CA GLU A 613 -15.56 -5.71 27.31
C GLU A 613 -14.05 -5.42 27.19
N ILE A 614 -13.67 -4.16 27.06
CA ILE A 614 -12.27 -3.75 26.87
C ILE A 614 -11.69 -3.25 28.19
N GLU A 615 -10.55 -3.80 28.58
CA GLU A 615 -9.77 -3.22 29.67
C GLU A 615 -8.96 -2.04 29.10
N TRP A 616 -9.35 -0.81 29.44
CA TRP A 616 -8.70 0.39 28.90
C TRP A 616 -7.43 0.78 29.68
N ALA A 617 -6.33 0.98 28.96
CA ALA A 617 -5.14 1.61 29.52
C ALA A 617 -5.21 3.14 29.44
N ALA A 618 -4.38 3.81 30.25
CA ALA A 618 -4.02 5.19 29.97
C ALA A 618 -3.15 5.27 28.70
N PHE A 619 -3.24 6.41 28.00
CA PHE A 619 -2.26 6.72 26.95
C PHE A 619 -0.84 6.74 27.54
N GLN A 620 0.13 6.29 26.74
CA GLN A 620 1.55 6.35 27.11
C GLN A 620 2.21 7.50 26.33
N SER A 621 3.10 8.23 27.00
CA SER A 621 3.95 9.22 26.34
C SER A 621 4.91 8.53 25.37
N ARG A 622 5.41 9.31 24.41
CA ARG A 622 6.42 8.84 23.44
C ARG A 622 7.67 8.33 24.16
N ASP A 623 8.14 9.05 25.17
CA ASP A 623 9.33 8.70 25.96
C ASP A 623 9.19 7.36 26.66
N LYS A 624 7.98 7.05 27.15
CA LYS A 624 7.66 5.76 27.77
C LYS A 624 7.61 4.63 26.75
N LEU A 625 7.03 4.88 25.57
CA LEU A 625 7.06 3.91 24.47
C LEU A 625 8.51 3.61 24.03
N ASN A 626 9.34 4.65 23.91
CA ASN A 626 10.74 4.54 23.49
C ASN A 626 11.63 3.77 24.49
N GLN A 627 11.15 3.48 25.71
CA GLN A 627 11.85 2.56 26.63
C GLN A 627 11.86 1.11 26.15
N HIS A 628 11.06 0.77 25.13
CA HIS A 628 10.92 -0.58 24.60
C HIS A 628 11.80 -0.82 23.38
N LYS A 629 12.46 -1.98 23.32
CA LYS A 629 13.25 -2.40 22.15
C LYS A 629 12.40 -2.71 20.92
N PHE A 630 11.14 -3.13 21.10
CA PHE A 630 10.24 -3.48 19.99
C PHE A 630 8.95 -2.65 20.05
N LEU A 631 8.60 -2.03 18.93
CA LEU A 631 7.40 -1.20 18.79
C LEU A 631 6.50 -1.78 17.69
N LEU A 632 5.20 -1.88 17.95
CA LEU A 632 4.23 -2.31 16.93
C LEU A 632 3.65 -1.10 16.18
N ASP A 633 3.72 -1.15 14.86
CA ASP A 633 2.92 -0.33 13.96
C ASP A 633 1.76 -1.15 13.39
N ILE A 634 0.55 -0.63 13.51
CA ILE A 634 -0.66 -1.29 13.04
C ILE A 634 -1.64 -0.26 12.48
N ASP A 635 -2.31 -0.64 11.40
CA ASP A 635 -3.28 0.20 10.67
C ASP A 635 -4.34 0.85 11.56
N GLY A 636 -4.84 1.99 11.13
CA GLY A 636 -6.01 2.66 11.70
C GLY A 636 -7.27 2.39 10.87
N ASN A 637 -8.12 3.42 10.72
CA ASN A 637 -9.19 3.42 9.71
C ASN A 637 -8.57 3.30 8.32
N GLY A 638 -7.45 4.01 8.13
CA GLY A 638 -6.53 3.91 7.00
C GLY A 638 -5.11 3.52 7.44
N TRP A 639 -4.12 4.13 6.81
CA TRP A 639 -2.70 3.98 7.14
C TRP A 639 -2.34 4.49 8.55
N SER A 640 -1.15 4.11 9.04
CA SER A 640 -0.64 4.54 10.35
C SER A 640 0.29 5.75 10.27
N GLY A 641 -0.20 6.92 10.71
CA GLY A 641 0.58 8.16 10.88
C GLY A 641 1.81 8.04 11.77
N ARG A 642 1.81 7.07 12.70
CA ARG A 642 2.89 6.87 13.67
C ARG A 642 4.13 6.23 13.06
N PHE A 643 4.01 5.58 11.90
CA PHE A 643 5.05 4.70 11.35
C PHE A 643 6.40 5.43 11.20
N ARG A 644 6.42 6.62 10.60
CA ARG A 644 7.66 7.41 10.45
C ARG A 644 8.33 7.71 11.79
N ARG A 645 7.55 8.16 12.78
CA ARG A 645 8.07 8.47 14.12
C ARG A 645 8.64 7.23 14.78
N LEU A 646 7.93 6.10 14.72
CA LEU A 646 8.40 4.82 15.27
C LEU A 646 9.74 4.42 14.66
N MET A 647 9.83 4.47 13.33
CA MET A 647 11.05 4.15 12.59
C MET A 647 12.22 5.06 12.94
N SER A 648 11.97 6.31 13.37
CA SER A 648 13.05 7.26 13.75
C SER A 648 13.72 6.96 15.11
N THR A 649 13.19 6.02 15.89
CA THR A 649 13.72 5.65 17.21
C THR A 649 14.76 4.53 17.11
N ASN A 650 15.51 4.30 18.19
CA ASN A 650 16.44 3.19 18.36
C ASN A 650 15.73 1.84 18.62
N SER A 651 14.48 1.66 18.17
CA SER A 651 13.68 0.46 18.41
C SER A 651 13.37 -0.27 17.11
N VAL A 652 13.22 -1.59 17.18
CA VAL A 652 12.75 -2.40 16.06
C VAL A 652 11.26 -2.14 15.87
N VAL A 653 10.86 -1.75 14.65
CA VAL A 653 9.45 -1.63 14.30
C VAL A 653 8.98 -2.94 13.67
N ILE A 654 7.96 -3.54 14.29
CA ILE A 654 7.17 -4.61 13.71
C ILE A 654 5.93 -3.96 13.09
N LYS A 655 5.65 -4.19 11.81
CA LYS A 655 4.53 -3.57 11.08
C LYS A 655 3.50 -4.62 10.67
N SER A 656 2.22 -4.37 10.96
CA SER A 656 1.07 -5.15 10.51
C SER A 656 0.14 -4.25 9.69
N SER A 657 0.04 -4.49 8.38
CA SER A 657 -0.73 -3.62 7.49
C SER A 657 -1.26 -4.35 6.25
N ILE A 658 -2.43 -3.92 5.78
CA ILE A 658 -2.97 -4.31 4.45
C ILE A 658 -2.87 -3.18 3.41
N PHE A 659 -2.46 -1.99 3.83
CA PHE A 659 -2.41 -0.83 2.96
C PHE A 659 -1.15 -0.83 2.09
N THR A 660 -1.34 -0.42 0.84
CA THR A 660 -0.26 0.02 -0.03
C THR A 660 0.03 1.49 0.26
N GLU A 661 1.24 1.77 0.75
CA GLU A 661 1.72 3.12 1.07
C GLU A 661 2.77 3.59 0.07
N TRP A 662 2.96 4.91 -0.05
CA TRP A 662 3.77 5.52 -1.11
C TRP A 662 5.26 5.15 -1.01
N PHE A 663 5.77 4.93 0.20
CA PHE A 663 7.17 4.62 0.46
C PHE A 663 7.50 3.12 0.31
N GLN A 664 6.52 2.25 0.06
CA GLN A 664 6.76 0.80 0.10
C GLN A 664 7.84 0.28 -0.86
N PRO A 665 8.07 0.86 -2.06
CA PRO A 665 9.24 0.48 -2.87
C PRO A 665 10.59 0.70 -2.19
N HIS A 666 10.66 1.58 -1.19
CA HIS A 666 11.87 1.95 -0.45
C HIS A 666 12.02 1.20 0.88
N LEU A 667 10.95 0.54 1.36
CA LEU A 667 10.91 -0.09 2.68
C LEU A 667 11.11 -1.61 2.56
N ILE A 668 12.29 -2.09 2.96
CA ILE A 668 12.70 -3.50 2.75
C ILE A 668 12.44 -4.35 4.00
N PRO A 669 11.55 -5.37 3.92
CA PRO A 669 11.25 -6.24 5.05
C PRO A 669 12.48 -7.08 5.41
N TRP A 670 12.65 -7.33 6.71
CA TRP A 670 13.79 -8.05 7.30
C TRP A 670 15.15 -7.38 7.10
N PHE A 671 15.16 -6.14 6.61
CA PHE A 671 16.35 -5.29 6.57
C PHE A 671 16.16 -4.01 7.38
N MET A 672 15.01 -3.34 7.23
CA MET A 672 14.69 -2.07 7.92
C MET A 672 13.63 -2.24 9.02
N TYR A 673 12.76 -3.24 8.87
CA TYR A 673 11.63 -3.50 9.78
C TYR A 673 11.22 -4.97 9.68
N ILE A 674 10.35 -5.42 10.56
CA ILE A 674 9.81 -6.79 10.53
C ILE A 674 8.31 -6.74 10.16
N PRO A 675 7.87 -7.37 9.07
CA PRO A 675 6.44 -7.52 8.79
C PRO A 675 5.81 -8.60 9.69
N SER A 676 4.53 -8.43 10.04
CA SER A 676 3.76 -9.39 10.84
C SER A 676 2.36 -9.60 10.27
N LYS A 677 1.81 -10.81 10.46
CA LYS A 677 0.47 -11.16 10.02
C LYS A 677 -0.61 -10.40 10.80
N LEU A 678 -1.72 -10.10 10.14
CA LEU A 678 -2.88 -9.42 10.77
C LEU A 678 -3.67 -10.34 11.71
N ASP A 679 -3.40 -11.65 11.68
CA ASP A 679 -3.92 -12.60 12.67
C ASP A 679 -3.04 -12.70 13.92
N PHE A 680 -1.88 -12.03 13.94
CA PHE A 680 -0.88 -12.00 15.02
C PHE A 680 -0.22 -13.35 15.33
N SER A 681 -0.47 -14.37 14.50
CA SER A 681 -0.01 -15.75 14.75
C SER A 681 1.52 -15.91 14.68
N ASP A 682 2.22 -14.98 14.03
CA ASP A 682 3.68 -14.98 13.90
C ASP A 682 4.41 -14.11 14.94
N LEU A 683 3.70 -13.28 15.72
CA LEU A 683 4.33 -12.36 16.67
C LEU A 683 5.12 -13.08 17.77
N VAL A 684 4.58 -14.18 18.30
CA VAL A 684 5.27 -14.97 19.34
C VAL A 684 6.53 -15.64 18.78
N ASP A 685 6.48 -16.16 17.55
CA ASP A 685 7.65 -16.78 16.90
C ASP A 685 8.73 -15.73 16.56
N ILE A 686 8.33 -14.53 16.10
CA ILE A 686 9.23 -13.39 15.86
C ILE A 686 9.95 -13.01 17.16
N LEU A 687 9.19 -12.80 18.26
CA LEU A 687 9.76 -12.36 19.52
C LEU A 687 10.57 -13.47 20.19
N ALA A 688 10.17 -14.73 20.09
CA ALA A 688 10.95 -15.86 20.61
C ALA A 688 12.38 -15.88 20.04
N PHE A 689 12.55 -15.54 18.76
CA PHE A 689 13.88 -15.45 18.14
C PHE A 689 14.69 -14.25 18.65
N PHE A 690 14.12 -13.04 18.63
CA PHE A 690 14.88 -11.83 18.94
C PHE A 690 15.06 -11.58 20.45
N ARG A 691 14.05 -11.92 21.26
CA ARG A 691 14.01 -11.69 22.71
C ARG A 691 14.43 -12.92 23.52
N GLY A 692 14.34 -14.11 22.96
CA GLY A 692 14.35 -15.36 23.72
C GLY A 692 12.94 -15.70 24.24
N THR A 693 12.85 -16.71 25.12
CA THR A 693 11.57 -17.25 25.61
C THR A 693 11.46 -17.10 27.13
N PRO A 694 10.28 -17.37 27.73
CA PRO A 694 10.15 -17.39 29.19
C PRO A 694 11.16 -18.35 29.86
N LYS A 695 11.44 -19.52 29.26
CA LYS A 695 12.38 -20.50 29.80
C LYS A 695 13.84 -20.23 29.43
N HIS A 696 14.06 -19.62 28.28
CA HIS A 696 15.38 -19.34 27.72
C HIS A 696 15.52 -17.87 27.28
N PRO A 697 15.39 -16.89 28.19
CA PRO A 697 15.49 -15.47 27.86
C PRO A 697 16.90 -15.07 27.39
N GLU A 698 17.92 -15.86 27.72
CA GLU A 698 19.31 -15.63 27.32
C GLU A 698 19.62 -15.98 25.85
N LEU A 699 18.71 -16.68 25.16
CA LEU A 699 18.92 -17.17 23.79
C LEU A 699 18.44 -16.20 22.70
N GLY A 700 18.10 -14.96 23.07
CA GLY A 700 17.71 -13.92 22.11
C GLY A 700 18.83 -13.41 21.21
N PHE A 701 18.47 -13.11 19.96
CA PHE A 701 19.33 -12.50 18.93
C PHE A 701 19.30 -10.94 19.02
N ASP A 702 19.84 -10.41 20.13
CA ASP A 702 19.75 -8.98 20.47
C ASP A 702 20.58 -8.06 19.55
N GLU A 703 21.78 -8.46 19.12
CA GLU A 703 22.58 -7.65 18.17
C GLU A 703 21.90 -7.58 16.80
N THR A 704 21.27 -8.68 16.40
CA THR A 704 20.50 -8.75 15.15
C THR A 704 19.29 -7.81 15.20
N ALA A 705 18.57 -7.78 16.32
CA ALA A 705 17.48 -6.83 16.53
C ALA A 705 17.99 -5.38 16.53
N LYS A 706 19.13 -5.09 17.17
CA LYS A 706 19.77 -3.77 17.13
C LYS A 706 20.08 -3.32 15.70
N ALA A 707 20.60 -4.20 14.86
CA ALA A 707 20.90 -3.90 13.46
C ALA A 707 19.64 -3.50 12.66
N LEU A 708 18.53 -4.21 12.87
CA LEU A 708 17.24 -3.87 12.26
C LEU A 708 16.72 -2.50 12.73
N ALA A 709 16.82 -2.19 14.04
CA ALA A 709 16.44 -0.90 14.59
C ALA A 709 17.26 0.25 13.97
N GLN A 710 18.58 0.07 13.84
CA GLN A 710 19.48 1.03 13.19
C GLN A 710 19.11 1.27 11.73
N ASN A 711 18.84 0.21 10.97
CA ASN A 711 18.44 0.33 9.57
C ASN A 711 17.08 1.02 9.43
N GLY A 712 16.13 0.76 10.34
CA GLY A 712 14.86 1.47 10.38
C GLY A 712 15.01 2.97 10.63
N GLN A 713 15.90 3.33 11.56
CA GLN A 713 16.26 4.73 11.84
C GLN A 713 16.95 5.38 10.63
N CYS A 714 17.88 4.70 9.97
CA CYS A 714 18.51 5.21 8.75
C CYS A 714 17.50 5.41 7.62
N PHE A 715 16.52 4.51 7.47
CA PHE A 715 15.42 4.70 6.52
C PHE A 715 14.64 5.99 6.82
N ALA A 716 14.23 6.21 8.07
CA ALA A 716 13.50 7.43 8.46
C ALA A 716 14.33 8.71 8.22
N GLN A 717 15.63 8.66 8.49
CA GLN A 717 16.54 9.82 8.36
C GLN A 717 16.95 10.12 6.92
N ARG A 718 16.98 9.13 6.02
CA ARG A 718 17.55 9.27 4.67
C ARG A 718 16.55 9.13 3.52
N MET A 719 15.42 8.47 3.75
CA MET A 719 14.43 8.14 2.71
C MET A 719 12.99 8.48 3.11
N PHE A 720 12.78 9.05 4.29
CA PHE A 720 11.48 9.51 4.79
C PHE A 720 11.55 10.97 5.31
N ARG A 721 12.31 11.82 4.63
CA ARG A 721 12.44 13.25 4.89
C ARG A 721 11.35 14.03 4.14
N LEU A 722 11.10 15.28 4.53
CA LEU A 722 10.14 16.12 3.83
C LEU A 722 10.50 16.26 2.33
N VAL A 723 11.80 16.35 2.02
CA VAL A 723 12.30 16.39 0.64
C VAL A 723 12.02 15.10 -0.15
N ASP A 724 11.95 13.94 0.50
CA ASP A 724 11.59 12.68 -0.16
C ASP A 724 10.09 12.64 -0.50
N LEU A 725 9.25 13.19 0.39
CA LEU A 725 7.81 13.39 0.11
C LEU A 725 7.60 14.39 -1.03
N GLU A 726 8.34 15.51 -1.01
CA GLU A 726 8.34 16.51 -2.09
C GLU A 726 8.78 15.90 -3.43
N ALA A 727 9.81 15.05 -3.44
CA ALA A 727 10.26 14.36 -4.65
C ALA A 727 9.19 13.42 -5.22
N TYR A 728 8.51 12.66 -4.36
CA TYR A 728 7.40 11.80 -4.76
C TYR A 728 6.24 12.61 -5.33
N MET A 729 5.80 13.65 -4.62
CA MET A 729 4.69 14.50 -5.08
C MET A 729 5.05 15.28 -6.34
N MET A 730 6.30 15.74 -6.48
CA MET A 730 6.77 16.36 -7.72
C MET A 730 6.68 15.37 -8.87
N ARG A 731 7.22 14.15 -8.72
CA ARG A 731 7.18 13.13 -9.76
C ARG A 731 5.74 12.75 -10.13
N LEU A 732 4.87 12.60 -9.13
CA LEU A 732 3.44 12.31 -9.31
C LEU A 732 2.74 13.42 -10.09
N PHE A 733 2.98 14.68 -9.74
CA PHE A 733 2.31 15.82 -10.36
C PHE A 733 2.81 16.09 -11.78
N LEU A 734 4.07 15.78 -12.11
CA LEU A 734 4.57 15.82 -13.49
C LEU A 734 3.86 14.77 -14.37
N GLU A 735 3.68 13.54 -13.87
CA GLU A 735 2.91 12.50 -14.58
C GLU A 735 1.41 12.83 -14.65
N TYR A 736 0.84 13.35 -13.56
CA TYR A 736 -0.57 13.75 -13.53
C TYR A 736 -0.84 14.91 -14.50
N ALA A 737 0.07 15.88 -14.60
CA ALA A 737 0.00 16.96 -15.56
C ALA A 737 -0.07 16.45 -17.00
N ARG A 738 0.62 15.34 -17.32
CA ARG A 738 0.52 14.69 -18.63
C ARG A 738 -0.91 14.24 -18.90
N ILE A 739 -1.59 13.54 -17.98
CA ILE A 739 -2.99 13.10 -18.21
C ILE A 739 -4.01 14.24 -18.12
N ALA A 740 -3.72 15.26 -17.33
CA ALA A 740 -4.57 16.44 -17.14
C ALA A 740 -4.41 17.50 -18.26
N SER A 741 -3.43 17.39 -19.16
CA SER A 741 -3.20 18.36 -20.22
C SER A 741 -4.29 18.34 -21.29
N ASP A 742 -4.36 19.43 -22.07
CA ASP A 742 -5.25 19.52 -23.22
C ASP A 742 -4.71 18.68 -24.40
N GLU A 743 -5.58 18.32 -25.34
CA GLU A 743 -5.18 17.57 -26.53
C GLU A 743 -4.12 18.32 -27.35
N GLY A 744 -3.10 17.60 -27.80
CA GLY A 744 -2.00 18.16 -28.61
C GLY A 744 -0.92 18.91 -27.81
N VAL A 745 -1.03 19.02 -26.48
CA VAL A 745 0.04 19.56 -25.65
C VAL A 745 1.10 18.49 -25.38
N ASP A 746 2.32 18.72 -25.87
CA ASP A 746 3.46 17.87 -25.55
C ASP A 746 3.87 18.02 -24.08
N MET A 747 3.80 16.90 -23.36
CA MET A 747 4.12 16.78 -21.94
C MET A 747 5.23 15.76 -21.71
N ASP A 748 6.04 15.48 -22.73
CA ASP A 748 7.19 14.60 -22.66
C ASP A 748 8.48 15.42 -22.53
N PHE A 749 9.46 14.82 -21.86
CA PHE A 749 10.81 15.33 -21.75
C PHE A 749 11.67 14.66 -22.83
N HIS A 750 12.39 15.48 -23.59
CA HIS A 750 13.31 15.06 -24.63
C HIS A 750 14.73 15.43 -24.21
N LEU A 751 15.65 14.48 -24.26
CA LEU A 751 17.09 14.75 -24.14
C LEU A 751 17.57 15.50 -25.39
N ASP A 752 18.57 16.38 -25.26
CA ASP A 752 19.10 17.12 -26.41
C ASP A 752 19.69 16.15 -27.48
N ASP A 753 19.39 16.42 -28.75
CA ASP A 753 19.51 15.52 -29.93
C ASP A 753 20.87 14.82 -30.10
N ASP A 754 21.99 15.45 -29.72
CA ASP A 754 23.34 14.86 -29.86
C ASP A 754 23.53 13.58 -29.00
N THR A 755 22.60 13.29 -28.09
CA THR A 755 22.64 12.11 -27.19
C THR A 755 21.60 11.04 -27.52
N LEU A 756 20.55 11.35 -28.31
CA LEU A 756 19.45 10.43 -28.62
C LEU A 756 19.75 9.51 -29.80
N GLU A 757 20.62 9.90 -30.74
CA GLU A 757 21.03 9.02 -31.86
C GLU A 757 21.72 7.74 -31.39
N ASP A 758 22.47 7.81 -30.28
CA ASP A 758 23.11 6.64 -29.64
C ASP A 758 22.10 5.75 -28.89
N ILE A 759 20.99 6.32 -28.41
CA ILE A 759 19.93 5.59 -27.69
C ILE A 759 19.03 4.87 -28.69
N GLY A 760 18.57 5.56 -29.74
CA GLY A 760 17.73 4.99 -30.78
C GLY A 760 18.40 3.85 -31.57
N GLN A 761 19.72 3.89 -31.77
CA GLN A 761 20.47 2.80 -32.41
C GLN A 761 20.65 1.57 -31.51
N GLY A 762 20.73 1.75 -30.18
CA GLY A 762 20.77 0.63 -29.23
C GLY A 762 19.44 -0.13 -29.19
N TYR A 763 18.31 0.59 -29.13
CA TYR A 763 16.97 -0.02 -29.09
C TYR A 763 16.61 -0.81 -30.36
N ARG A 764 17.14 -0.43 -31.53
CA ARG A 764 16.93 -1.18 -32.78
C ARG A 764 17.68 -2.52 -32.81
N ASN A 765 18.77 -2.64 -32.04
CA ASN A 765 19.63 -3.82 -32.03
C ASN A 765 19.27 -4.85 -30.94
N ASP A 766 18.52 -4.45 -29.89
CA ASP A 766 18.13 -5.32 -28.76
C ASP A 766 16.68 -5.86 -28.85
N MET A 767 15.96 -5.58 -29.93
CA MET A 767 14.62 -6.13 -30.21
C MET A 767 14.71 -7.56 -30.81
N PRO A 768 13.96 -8.56 -30.29
CA PRO A 768 13.91 -9.88 -30.89
C PRO A 768 13.44 -9.84 -32.35
N GLU A 769 14.07 -10.63 -33.22
CA GLU A 769 13.94 -10.58 -34.69
C GLU A 769 12.51 -10.75 -35.26
N GLU A 770 11.54 -11.20 -34.46
CA GLU A 770 10.16 -11.40 -34.92
C GLU A 770 9.38 -10.11 -35.24
N ASN A 771 9.86 -8.93 -34.81
CA ASN A 771 9.21 -7.64 -35.07
C ASN A 771 9.92 -6.77 -36.14
N GLN A 772 10.95 -7.27 -36.84
CA GLN A 772 11.71 -6.48 -37.83
C GLN A 772 11.15 -6.53 -39.26
N GLN A 773 10.08 -7.29 -39.51
CA GLN A 773 9.45 -7.38 -40.84
C GLN A 773 8.07 -6.77 -40.84
N GLY A 774 8.03 -5.43 -40.90
CA GLY A 774 6.77 -4.71 -41.03
C GLY A 774 6.88 -3.20 -41.07
N GLU A 775 8.02 -2.61 -41.45
CA GLU A 775 8.09 -1.15 -41.59
C GLU A 775 9.21 -0.74 -42.56
N SER A 776 8.94 -0.92 -43.84
CA SER A 776 9.54 -0.10 -44.89
C SER A 776 8.43 0.26 -45.87
N ASP A 777 8.44 1.53 -46.26
CA ASP A 777 7.58 2.17 -47.28
C ASP A 777 6.29 2.78 -46.74
N VAL A 778 6.37 4.07 -46.34
CA VAL A 778 5.55 5.19 -46.85
C VAL A 778 6.08 6.46 -46.19
N TYR A 779 6.75 7.34 -46.95
CA TYR A 779 6.65 8.82 -46.89
C TYR A 779 7.54 9.37 -48.03
N GLU A 780 7.00 9.45 -49.24
CA GLU A 780 7.46 10.43 -50.23
C GLU A 780 6.31 11.39 -50.54
N GLU A 781 6.68 12.66 -50.66
CA GLU A 781 5.87 13.87 -50.68
C GLU A 781 5.00 13.99 -51.93
N ASP A 782 3.72 14.36 -51.76
CA ASP A 782 2.90 14.90 -52.85
C ASP A 782 2.89 16.44 -52.77
N GLN A 783 3.53 17.08 -53.75
CA GLN A 783 3.24 18.44 -54.20
C GLN A 783 2.81 18.43 -55.67
N ASP A 784 1.53 18.76 -55.85
CA ASP A 784 0.90 19.58 -56.89
C ASP A 784 1.10 19.34 -58.41
N GLU A 785 -0.07 19.41 -59.07
CA GLU A 785 -0.37 19.83 -60.45
C GLU A 785 -0.09 18.88 -61.64
N GLY A 786 -1.19 18.49 -62.33
CA GLY A 786 -1.27 18.61 -63.79
C GLY A 786 -1.58 17.35 -64.61
N ASN A 787 -2.88 17.22 -64.97
CA ASN A 787 -3.42 16.95 -66.32
C ASN A 787 -3.06 15.68 -67.15
N ASP A 788 -4.10 15.18 -67.84
CA ASP A 788 -4.14 14.34 -69.05
C ASP A 788 -3.89 12.82 -68.88
N ALA A 789 -4.92 11.95 -68.91
CA ALA A 789 -5.68 11.41 -70.05
C ALA A 789 -5.00 10.22 -70.79
N TYR A 790 -5.85 9.23 -71.13
CA TYR A 790 -5.72 8.09 -72.08
C TYR A 790 -5.39 6.67 -71.52
N GLU A 791 -6.38 5.76 -71.70
CA GLU A 791 -6.36 4.50 -72.49
C GLU A 791 -5.11 3.58 -72.42
N GLU A 792 -5.12 2.25 -72.54
CA GLU A 792 -6.06 1.13 -72.68
C GLU A 792 -5.13 -0.13 -72.63
N ASP A 793 -5.71 -1.34 -72.50
CA ASP A 793 -5.13 -2.61 -72.98
C ASP A 793 -3.87 -3.20 -72.30
N GLN A 794 -3.57 -4.50 -72.33
CA GLN A 794 -4.25 -5.79 -72.46
C GLN A 794 -3.12 -6.83 -72.31
N ASP A 795 -3.49 -8.01 -71.79
CA ASP A 795 -2.92 -9.33 -72.10
C ASP A 795 -1.48 -9.75 -71.71
N GLY A 796 -1.41 -11.02 -71.28
CA GLY A 796 -0.45 -11.95 -71.90
C GLY A 796 0.67 -12.54 -71.03
N GLY A 797 0.36 -13.69 -70.40
CA GLY A 797 1.07 -14.95 -70.67
C GLY A 797 2.52 -15.15 -70.21
N ASN A 798 2.70 -15.99 -69.18
CA ASN A 798 3.37 -17.30 -69.21
C ASN A 798 4.67 -17.49 -70.04
N ASP A 799 5.78 -17.89 -69.39
CA ASP A 799 6.40 -19.24 -69.51
C ASP A 799 7.86 -19.25 -68.97
N VAL A 800 8.23 -20.07 -67.99
CA VAL A 800 8.80 -21.46 -68.00
C VAL A 800 10.36 -21.54 -68.06
N TYR A 801 10.88 -22.58 -67.35
CA TYR A 801 12.17 -23.32 -67.40
C TYR A 801 13.18 -22.97 -66.27
N GLU A 802 13.42 -23.87 -65.29
CA GLU A 802 14.22 -25.13 -65.32
C GLU A 802 15.71 -24.84 -65.58
N GLU A 803 16.72 -25.48 -65.00
CA GLU A 803 16.93 -26.58 -64.04
C GLU A 803 18.46 -26.55 -63.72
N ASP A 804 18.89 -27.39 -62.78
CA ASP A 804 20.14 -28.18 -62.80
C ASP A 804 20.93 -28.21 -61.46
N ASP A 805 20.81 -29.37 -60.82
CA ASP A 805 21.90 -30.32 -60.54
C ASP A 805 22.74 -30.25 -59.24
N GLU A 806 22.31 -31.12 -58.31
CA GLU A 806 22.93 -32.42 -57.98
C GLU A 806 24.07 -32.60 -56.93
N GLN A 807 23.84 -33.67 -56.14
CA GLN A 807 24.75 -34.62 -55.45
C GLN A 807 25.44 -34.17 -54.15
N GLY A 808 25.45 -34.95 -53.06
CA GLY A 808 24.90 -36.28 -52.80
C GLY A 808 25.49 -36.92 -51.52
N GLY A 809 24.68 -37.77 -50.86
CA GLY A 809 25.06 -38.93 -50.02
C GLY A 809 25.54 -38.69 -48.58
N ASN A 810 25.33 -39.58 -47.61
CA ASN A 810 24.49 -40.78 -47.48
C ASN A 810 24.61 -41.26 -46.00
N GLU A 811 23.68 -42.14 -45.60
CA GLU A 811 23.80 -43.17 -44.54
C GLU A 811 23.58 -42.77 -43.05
N ASN A 812 22.78 -43.47 -42.24
CA ASN A 812 21.87 -44.61 -42.44
C ASN A 812 21.12 -44.99 -41.13
N ASP A 813 20.02 -45.72 -41.31
CA ASP A 813 19.45 -46.82 -40.49
C ASP A 813 18.43 -46.53 -39.35
N ASP A 814 17.15 -46.78 -39.70
CA ASP A 814 16.27 -47.89 -39.24
C ASP A 814 15.94 -48.06 -37.73
N MET A 815 14.78 -48.56 -37.27
CA MET A 815 13.40 -48.79 -37.73
C MET A 815 12.68 -49.49 -36.53
N ASP A 816 11.35 -49.45 -36.51
CA ASP A 816 10.39 -50.46 -35.97
C ASP A 816 9.93 -50.54 -34.49
N ASP A 817 8.61 -50.33 -34.37
CA ASP A 817 7.53 -51.23 -33.92
C ASP A 817 7.03 -51.39 -32.45
N ILE A 818 5.79 -50.88 -32.26
CA ILE A 818 4.51 -51.52 -31.82
C ILE A 818 4.55 -52.82 -30.94
N GLU A 819 3.93 -52.79 -29.75
CA GLU A 819 2.70 -53.55 -29.34
C GLU A 819 2.46 -53.68 -27.81
N ARG A 820 1.20 -53.42 -27.42
CA ARG A 820 0.30 -54.08 -26.43
C ARG A 820 0.78 -54.52 -25.03
N GLY A 821 0.09 -53.97 -24.02
CA GLY A 821 -0.91 -54.69 -23.19
C GLY A 821 -0.45 -55.34 -21.87
N GLU A 822 -1.06 -54.94 -20.74
CA GLU A 822 -2.01 -55.74 -19.94
C GLU A 822 -2.42 -55.06 -18.62
N LYS A 823 -3.55 -55.54 -18.10
CA LYS A 823 -4.43 -55.05 -17.02
C LYS A 823 -3.84 -55.19 -15.62
N ASN A 824 -4.36 -54.41 -14.67
CA ASN A 824 -5.10 -54.98 -13.53
C ASN A 824 -6.09 -53.96 -12.93
N GLN A 825 -7.16 -54.53 -12.40
CA GLN A 825 -8.44 -54.00 -11.97
C GLN A 825 -8.65 -54.44 -10.52
N GLU A 826 -9.28 -53.60 -9.69
CA GLU A 826 -10.12 -53.91 -8.51
C GLU A 826 -10.42 -52.55 -7.82
N ASP A 827 -11.60 -51.96 -8.01
CA ASP A 827 -12.89 -52.22 -7.32
C ASP A 827 -13.02 -51.44 -6.00
N ASN A 828 -13.82 -50.37 -5.99
CA ASN A 828 -15.04 -50.32 -5.17
C ASN A 828 -15.92 -49.07 -5.46
N GLU A 829 -17.19 -49.39 -5.62
CA GLU A 829 -18.39 -48.58 -5.89
C GLU A 829 -18.83 -47.75 -4.65
N ILE A 830 -19.27 -46.50 -4.88
CA ILE A 830 -20.66 -45.97 -4.83
C ILE A 830 -21.24 -45.81 -3.42
N GLU A 831 -21.57 -44.56 -3.06
CA GLU A 831 -22.95 -44.13 -2.76
C GLU A 831 -23.03 -42.58 -2.84
N GLU A 832 -23.54 -42.11 -3.99
CA GLU A 832 -24.20 -40.81 -4.15
C GLU A 832 -25.66 -40.98 -3.69
N GLU A 833 -26.21 -39.99 -2.96
CA GLU A 833 -27.62 -39.64 -3.12
C GLU A 833 -27.78 -38.11 -3.17
N ASP A 834 -28.36 -37.68 -4.28
CA ASP A 834 -28.83 -36.36 -4.66
C ASP A 834 -29.81 -35.72 -3.65
N TRP A 835 -30.01 -34.40 -3.73
CA TRP A 835 -31.29 -33.83 -4.21
C TRP A 835 -31.25 -32.29 -4.25
N ASP A 836 -31.57 -31.79 -5.45
CA ASP A 836 -31.78 -30.39 -5.84
C ASP A 836 -32.99 -29.70 -5.16
N GLY A 837 -32.84 -28.38 -4.98
CA GLY A 837 -33.83 -27.38 -5.41
C GLY A 837 -34.93 -26.94 -4.42
N TRP A 838 -35.03 -25.63 -4.16
CA TRP A 838 -36.00 -24.72 -4.81
C TRP A 838 -36.11 -23.37 -4.09
N ASP A 839 -36.45 -22.37 -4.88
CA ASP A 839 -36.42 -20.93 -4.65
C ASP A 839 -37.81 -20.34 -4.27
N VAL A 840 -37.79 -19.16 -3.62
CA VAL A 840 -38.82 -18.10 -3.37
C VAL A 840 -40.29 -18.45 -3.01
N THR A 841 -40.81 -17.91 -1.88
CA THR A 841 -41.81 -16.79 -1.82
C THR A 841 -42.51 -16.61 -0.45
N ARG A 842 -42.81 -15.33 -0.17
CA ARG A 842 -43.63 -14.72 0.92
C ARG A 842 -44.98 -15.42 1.18
N GLU A 843 -45.44 -15.40 2.44
CA GLU A 843 -46.64 -14.66 2.92
C GLU A 843 -46.94 -14.89 4.42
N GLU A 844 -47.89 -14.12 4.92
CA GLU A 844 -48.09 -13.56 6.26
C GLU A 844 -48.83 -14.45 7.32
N THR A 845 -48.38 -14.37 8.58
CA THR A 845 -49.13 -14.36 9.88
C THR A 845 -50.16 -15.47 10.25
N PRO A 846 -50.77 -15.46 11.45
CA PRO A 846 -50.22 -15.65 12.80
C PRO A 846 -50.94 -16.81 13.53
N LEU A 847 -50.53 -17.23 14.74
CA LEU A 847 -51.46 -17.80 15.73
C LEU A 847 -50.87 -17.88 17.15
N GLU A 848 -51.78 -17.64 18.07
CA GLU A 848 -51.72 -17.33 19.49
C GLU A 848 -51.84 -18.55 20.44
N TYR A 849 -51.44 -18.33 21.71
CA TYR A 849 -51.86 -18.99 22.96
C TYR A 849 -51.53 -20.49 23.14
N VAL A 850 -51.04 -20.96 24.30
CA VAL A 850 -51.79 -21.11 25.57
C VAL A 850 -50.84 -21.32 26.77
N VAL A 851 -51.19 -20.65 27.88
CA VAL A 851 -50.69 -20.79 29.26
C VAL A 851 -51.44 -21.89 30.01
N PRO A 852 -50.83 -22.55 31.01
CA PRO A 852 -51.35 -22.50 32.40
C PRO A 852 -50.17 -22.33 33.40
N GLY A 853 -50.13 -21.51 34.47
CA GLY A 853 -51.16 -20.96 35.37
C GLY A 853 -51.78 -22.09 36.21
N GLY A 854 -51.55 -22.33 37.50
CA GLY A 854 -50.80 -21.72 38.61
C GLY A 854 -51.13 -22.53 39.89
N GLY A 855 -50.56 -22.22 41.06
CA GLY A 855 -51.09 -22.73 42.35
C GLY A 855 -50.12 -22.83 43.54
N ASP A 856 -50.09 -21.75 44.33
CA ASP A 856 -49.97 -21.60 45.80
C ASP A 856 -49.36 -22.68 46.73
N GLY A 857 -48.57 -22.17 47.70
CA GLY A 857 -48.40 -22.78 49.02
C GLY A 857 -47.22 -22.19 49.81
N GLY A 858 -47.49 -21.33 50.80
CA GLY A 858 -46.48 -20.55 51.54
C GLY A 858 -46.00 -21.10 52.89
N GLY A 859 -45.23 -20.24 53.58
CA GLY A 859 -44.70 -20.35 54.97
C GLY A 859 -43.21 -20.72 55.00
N GLY A 860 -42.28 -20.05 55.68
CA GLY A 860 -42.27 -18.94 56.64
C GLY A 860 -41.00 -19.10 57.53
N LEU A 861 -40.43 -17.97 58.00
CA LEU A 861 -39.50 -17.81 59.15
C LEU A 861 -38.04 -18.31 58.93
N GLU A 862 -36.92 -17.65 59.31
CA GLU A 862 -36.49 -16.62 60.29
C GLU A 862 -35.23 -15.91 59.68
N GLU A 863 -35.04 -14.58 59.75
CA GLU A 863 -34.38 -13.78 60.82
C GLU A 863 -32.92 -14.23 61.12
N GLU A 864 -31.86 -13.42 61.13
CA GLU A 864 -31.62 -12.06 61.67
C GLU A 864 -30.38 -11.41 60.98
N SER A 865 -30.41 -10.12 60.60
CA SER A 865 -29.79 -8.93 61.27
C SER A 865 -28.28 -8.72 60.96
N HIS A 866 -27.70 -7.51 60.79
CA HIS A 866 -27.95 -6.20 61.40
C HIS A 866 -27.32 -5.03 60.59
N GLN A 867 -28.08 -3.93 60.55
CA GLN A 867 -27.69 -2.51 60.81
C GLN A 867 -26.87 -1.68 59.81
N ALA A 868 -27.61 -0.75 59.16
CA ALA A 868 -27.20 0.60 58.78
C ALA A 868 -26.94 1.51 60.02
N PRO A 869 -26.43 2.76 59.90
CA PRO A 869 -27.33 3.91 59.63
C PRO A 869 -26.81 5.17 58.90
N TRP A 870 -27.74 5.79 58.13
CA TRP A 870 -28.14 7.22 58.02
C TRP A 870 -27.13 8.37 57.75
N ARG A 871 -27.38 9.15 56.68
CA ARG A 871 -28.04 10.49 56.78
C ARG A 871 -28.47 11.07 55.41
N ALA A 872 -29.70 11.57 55.36
CA ALA A 872 -30.28 12.39 54.30
C ALA A 872 -30.33 13.87 54.75
N GLN A 873 -30.41 14.80 53.79
CA GLN A 873 -31.09 16.08 53.98
C GLN A 873 -31.68 16.62 52.66
N GLU A 874 -32.88 17.20 52.83
CA GLU A 874 -33.91 17.58 51.86
C GLU A 874 -33.73 18.94 51.15
N VAL A 875 -34.13 18.96 49.86
CA VAL A 875 -35.18 19.78 49.21
C VAL A 875 -35.12 21.32 49.25
N VAL A 876 -35.10 21.94 48.05
CA VAL A 876 -35.93 23.12 47.66
C VAL A 876 -36.27 23.02 46.16
N GLU A 877 -37.55 23.18 45.80
CA GLU A 877 -38.12 23.23 44.43
C GLU A 877 -38.10 24.62 43.78
N GLU A 878 -37.86 24.64 42.45
CA GLU A 878 -38.40 25.47 41.34
C GLU A 878 -38.24 27.03 41.27
N PRO A 879 -38.31 27.70 40.08
CA PRO A 879 -38.90 27.24 38.80
C PRO A 879 -38.12 27.50 37.48
N GLU A 880 -38.64 26.83 36.45
CA GLU A 880 -38.60 27.01 34.98
C GLU A 880 -37.92 28.25 34.36
N THR A 881 -37.06 28.02 33.36
CA THR A 881 -37.04 28.78 32.09
C THR A 881 -36.55 27.90 30.94
N GLU A 882 -37.37 27.80 29.88
CA GLU A 882 -37.09 27.22 28.57
C GLU A 882 -35.88 27.89 27.89
N THR A 883 -35.00 27.10 27.26
CA THR A 883 -34.33 27.43 25.99
C THR A 883 -33.79 26.17 25.34
N GLU A 884 -34.15 25.98 24.06
CA GLU A 884 -33.70 24.95 23.14
C GLU A 884 -32.16 24.77 23.15
N ILE A 885 -31.68 23.52 23.17
CA ILE A 885 -30.28 23.19 22.90
C ILE A 885 -30.24 22.21 21.73
N ASP A 886 -29.68 22.74 20.65
CA ASP A 886 -29.25 22.11 19.41
C ASP A 886 -28.14 21.08 19.71
N GLY A 887 -28.36 19.83 19.31
CA GLY A 887 -27.41 18.73 19.49
C GLY A 887 -26.36 18.75 18.38
N GLY A 888 -25.27 19.49 18.61
CA GLY A 888 -24.09 19.51 17.74
C GLY A 888 -23.04 18.49 18.20
N TYR A 889 -22.71 17.55 17.31
CA TYR A 889 -21.58 16.63 17.41
C TYR A 889 -20.28 17.40 17.72
N LYS A 890 -19.63 17.07 18.83
CA LYS A 890 -18.24 17.45 19.10
C LYS A 890 -17.33 16.30 18.70
N ALA A 891 -16.57 16.49 17.63
CA ALA A 891 -15.35 15.75 17.37
C ALA A 891 -14.20 16.66 17.81
N ASP A 892 -13.69 16.45 19.03
CA ASP A 892 -12.62 17.30 19.57
C ASP A 892 -11.27 16.90 18.93
N SER A 893 -10.73 17.80 18.12
CA SER A 893 -9.33 17.81 17.69
C SER A 893 -8.46 18.59 18.69
N GLU A 894 -8.18 18.01 19.85
CA GLU A 894 -7.17 18.55 20.79
C GLU A 894 -6.10 17.50 21.10
N TYR A 895 -4.98 17.58 20.38
CA TYR A 895 -3.68 17.13 20.86
C TYR A 895 -2.68 18.28 20.71
N SER A 896 -2.66 19.17 21.70
CA SER A 896 -1.53 20.07 21.95
C SER A 896 -1.18 20.06 23.44
N GLU A 897 0.08 19.74 23.72
CA GLU A 897 0.90 20.15 24.87
C GLU A 897 0.30 20.06 26.28
N TRP A 898 0.82 19.10 27.06
CA TRP A 898 0.90 19.23 28.52
C TRP A 898 2.36 19.02 28.93
N GLU A 899 3.02 20.13 29.30
CA GLU A 899 4.34 20.14 29.94
C GLU A 899 4.25 19.80 31.43
N ASP A 900 5.37 19.30 31.94
CA ASP A 900 5.59 18.65 33.23
C ASP A 900 5.34 19.47 34.51
N ASP A 901 5.14 18.70 35.57
CA ASP A 901 5.09 19.04 36.99
C ASP A 901 6.22 19.98 37.46
N VAL A 902 5.84 21.08 38.12
CA VAL A 902 6.70 21.85 39.04
C VAL A 902 6.10 21.79 40.45
N PRO A 903 6.84 21.35 41.49
CA PRO A 903 6.31 21.23 42.84
C PRO A 903 6.22 22.59 43.56
N PRO A 904 5.32 22.75 44.56
CA PRO A 904 4.99 24.06 45.11
C PRO A 904 5.85 24.43 46.32
N GLU A 905 6.51 25.59 46.29
CA GLU A 905 6.93 26.29 47.52
C GLU A 905 6.62 27.80 47.48
N ALA A 906 5.64 28.17 48.30
CA ALA A 906 5.42 29.42 49.07
C ALA A 906 6.02 30.77 48.60
N GLY A 907 5.15 31.79 48.43
CA GLY A 907 5.61 33.18 48.57
C GLY A 907 4.75 34.34 48.02
N ARG A 908 3.56 34.56 48.60
CA ARG A 908 2.90 35.84 48.97
C ARG A 908 3.37 37.20 48.34
N TRP A 909 2.35 38.03 47.96
CA TRP A 909 2.24 39.51 47.79
C TRP A 909 2.35 40.08 46.35
N GLU A 910 1.25 40.65 45.81
CA GLU A 910 0.98 42.09 45.48
C GLU A 910 1.90 42.64 44.38
N GLU A 911 1.46 43.12 43.21
CA GLU A 911 0.36 44.04 42.82
C GLU A 911 -0.13 43.72 41.39
#